data_AF-A0A8G2FCK8-F1
#
_entry.id   AF-A0A8G2FCK8-F1
#
_cell.length_a   1.000
_cell.length_b   1.000
_cell.length_c   1.000
_cell.angle_alpha   90.00
_cell.angle_beta   90.00
_cell.angle_gamma   90.00
#
_symmetry.space_group_name_H-M   'P 1'
#
loop_
_entity.id
_entity.type
_entity.pdbx_description
1 polymer ?
#
loop_
_entity_poly.entity_id
_entity_poly.type
_entity_poly.pdbx_seq_one_letter_code
_entity_poly.pdbx_strand_id
1 'polypeptide(L)'
;MQLVHAQTDPPATDPAGRAPSDLPAVAAVKTTTGRNLAAPDAHPEMKRKYRFFKSLLASNNHILEEMAWLERMVYEGRSFTQEDALVHMRGLLEHGCSLIEDMNALAKGQFTTLFGRLQHVGGAALRALLRERTFDGQDLVLPLDAISLENLGEVGGKAANLGEVRNRVGLPTPSGFAVTASAAALFLGHTGILETFRHQLVGIDITDIGALERICAKASERIMIAPLPPDLDKALQEQARGMVSRFGPDVRLAVRSSAVCEDSDASFAGQHATVLGATPFALPRAWSAVVASAFTARAVFYRRSKGYSEQDVMMSVLVLNMVQAKASGVLYTIDPNSAHSDDVLLSAAWGLGVSVVDGSSHVDFWRIRRTDRTTVTAETGDKTSAFTILPQGGIVSRPVPDEDRKRSCLSGDQVRTLVEYGLRLEAHYGMPQDVEWSLDHEDRLFVLQSRPLMRAEGTDRAECCEFVPGRTPLLCGGQPAALGMASGMVYSVQSDHALDDIPKGAILVARQTSPAYVAAMGKVAGIITDIGSATGHMASVAREFGIPTLVDVGRATHLLAHGTEVTLDATNGVVYAGRVQEILSERRPVNLMKGSPVYKALQEALKFIIPLNLVDPQMPNFTPEGCQTLHDIIRFCHEVAMHEMFRLSDELPHAQSAAHELRTGLPFKIFLYDLGDGVVPRERGTTVGTEELLCEPLKALLNGMTHPEVAGGQDGAIPEAASYAVVSRSYVNFSGRLGNHFATIDAYAGPVINDNYITFSFKGGAAEYVQRVRRATLLAGILRRLGFRVSQNGDALKAEIRKYDESRFLDRLTTLGRLLASIRSLDLRLDDDEEVSRKIDEFFKGGHSFPRY
;
A
#
# COMPACT_ATOMS: atom_id res chain seq x y z
N MET A 1 -15.45 1.78 21.14
CA MET A 1 -15.91 0.90 22.25
C MET A 1 -15.75 1.65 23.57
N GLN A 2 -16.72 1.48 24.49
CA GLN A 2 -17.10 2.30 25.68
C GLN A 2 -18.00 3.49 25.29
N LEU A 3 -19.30 3.53 25.60
CA LEU A 3 -20.06 3.02 26.75
C LEU A 3 -21.43 2.44 26.34
N VAL A 4 -21.86 1.41 27.07
CA VAL A 4 -23.16 0.73 26.96
C VAL A 4 -23.89 0.83 28.32
N HIS A 5 -25.20 1.07 28.23
CA HIS A 5 -26.30 0.81 29.19
C HIS A 5 -26.50 1.66 30.46
N ALA A 6 -27.66 2.34 30.49
CA ALA A 6 -28.70 2.11 31.51
C ALA A 6 -30.11 2.37 30.91
N GLN A 7 -31.05 1.44 31.15
CA GLN A 7 -32.45 1.38 30.68
C GLN A 7 -33.36 2.42 31.41
N THR A 8 -34.43 2.96 30.82
CA THR A 8 -35.83 2.43 30.84
C THR A 8 -36.79 3.41 30.11
N ASP A 9 -37.93 2.88 29.63
CA ASP A 9 -38.89 3.35 28.59
C ASP A 9 -39.95 4.45 29.00
N PRO A 10 -40.83 4.96 28.07
CA PRO A 10 -41.31 6.37 27.92
C PRO A 10 -42.80 6.57 28.39
N PRO A 11 -43.67 7.53 27.93
CA PRO A 11 -43.58 8.66 26.97
C PRO A 11 -44.33 9.97 27.33
N ALA A 12 -44.12 11.05 26.56
CA ALA A 12 -45.18 12.01 26.15
C ALA A 12 -44.70 12.96 25.03
N THR A 13 -45.58 13.13 24.05
CA THR A 13 -45.55 13.88 22.78
C THR A 13 -45.55 15.42 22.93
N ASP A 14 -44.88 16.15 22.04
CA ASP A 14 -45.44 16.97 20.92
C ASP A 14 -44.38 18.00 20.40
N PRO A 15 -44.59 18.81 19.33
CA PRO A 15 -43.93 18.67 18.04
C PRO A 15 -43.08 19.91 17.68
N ALA A 16 -42.59 19.97 16.44
CA ALA A 16 -41.88 21.11 15.80
C ALA A 16 -40.34 21.09 15.88
N GLY A 17 -39.76 20.25 15.02
CA GLY A 17 -38.76 20.66 14.02
C GLY A 17 -37.52 21.42 14.49
N ARG A 18 -36.44 20.67 14.73
CA ARG A 18 -35.07 20.91 14.18
C ARG A 18 -34.16 19.75 14.58
N ALA A 19 -33.43 19.21 13.61
CA ALA A 19 -32.49 18.11 13.79
C ALA A 19 -31.27 18.52 14.64
N PRO A 20 -30.69 17.59 15.42
CA PRO A 20 -29.28 17.66 15.77
C PRO A 20 -28.50 16.51 15.11
N SER A 21 -27.56 16.94 14.28
CA SER A 21 -26.32 16.24 13.93
C SER A 21 -25.43 16.14 15.16
N ASP A 22 -24.97 14.94 15.54
CA ASP A 22 -23.88 14.77 16.51
C ASP A 22 -22.91 13.67 16.07
N LEU A 23 -21.81 14.14 15.46
CA LEU A 23 -20.47 13.54 15.51
C LEU A 23 -19.68 14.28 16.63
N PRO A 24 -18.68 13.65 17.25
CA PRO A 24 -18.23 14.00 18.59
C PRO A 24 -17.51 15.35 18.68
N ALA A 25 -17.80 16.06 19.77
CA ALA A 25 -17.28 17.36 20.14
C ALA A 25 -15.75 17.40 20.22
N VAL A 26 -15.17 18.33 19.47
CA VAL A 26 -13.80 18.83 19.64
C VAL A 26 -13.74 19.60 20.97
N ALA A 27 -12.75 19.25 21.79
CA ALA A 27 -12.53 19.87 23.09
C ALA A 27 -12.26 21.37 22.95
N ALA A 28 -13.18 22.18 23.47
CA ALA A 28 -12.99 23.62 23.67
C ALA A 28 -11.93 23.86 24.74
N VAL A 29 -10.80 24.45 24.35
CA VAL A 29 -9.84 25.04 25.29
C VAL A 29 -10.48 26.27 25.93
N LYS A 30 -10.61 26.23 27.26
CA LYS A 30 -11.17 27.30 28.10
C LYS A 30 -10.47 28.64 27.83
N THR A 31 -11.25 29.63 27.41
CA THR A 31 -10.92 31.05 27.48
C THR A 31 -10.91 31.49 28.95
N THR A 32 -9.73 31.77 29.51
CA THR A 32 -9.62 32.45 30.81
C THR A 32 -9.65 33.95 30.57
N THR A 33 -10.72 34.60 31.03
CA THR A 33 -10.95 36.04 31.04
C THR A 33 -10.01 36.79 31.99
N GLY A 34 -9.58 37.98 31.56
CA GLY A 34 -9.40 39.14 32.42
C GLY A 34 -7.97 39.47 32.85
N ARG A 35 -7.28 40.30 32.05
CA ARG A 35 -6.31 41.29 32.56
C ARG A 35 -6.10 42.42 31.55
N ASN A 36 -6.55 43.61 31.99
CA ASN A 36 -6.19 44.97 31.61
C ASN A 36 -5.76 45.29 30.17
N LEU A 37 -6.59 46.15 29.56
CA LEU A 37 -6.27 47.04 28.45
C LEU A 37 -4.97 47.81 28.70
N ALA A 38 -3.90 47.41 28.02
CA ALA A 38 -2.79 48.26 27.65
C ALA A 38 -2.65 48.17 26.12
N ALA A 39 -2.41 49.32 25.47
CA ALA A 39 -2.29 49.44 24.02
C ALA A 39 -1.23 48.45 23.44
N PRO A 40 -1.40 47.99 22.18
CA PRO A 40 -0.67 46.84 21.66
C PRO A 40 0.77 47.20 21.28
N ASP A 41 1.74 46.55 21.92
CA ASP A 41 3.10 46.40 21.40
C ASP A 41 3.05 45.56 20.11
N ALA A 42 3.69 45.99 19.02
CA ALA A 42 3.63 45.34 17.70
C ALA A 42 4.44 44.01 17.59
N HIS A 43 5.26 43.68 18.59
CA HIS A 43 6.21 42.56 18.58
C HIS A 43 5.63 41.14 18.84
N PRO A 44 4.58 40.93 19.68
CA PRO A 44 4.01 39.60 19.93
C PRO A 44 3.27 39.01 18.72
N GLU A 45 2.63 39.86 17.92
CA GLU A 45 1.83 39.42 16.77
C GLU A 45 2.70 38.90 15.63
N MET A 46 3.82 39.55 15.33
CA MET A 46 4.76 39.08 14.29
C MET A 46 5.43 37.76 14.70
N LYS A 47 5.84 37.64 15.96
CA LYS A 47 6.36 36.37 16.51
C LYS A 47 5.32 35.26 16.45
N ARG A 48 4.06 35.59 16.72
CA ARG A 48 2.94 34.65 16.59
C ARG A 48 2.76 34.18 15.14
N LYS A 49 2.70 35.10 14.17
CA LYS A 49 2.58 34.77 12.74
C LYS A 49 3.75 33.89 12.27
N TYR A 50 4.98 34.26 12.56
CA TYR A 50 6.15 33.47 12.16
C TYR A 50 6.15 32.04 12.75
N ARG A 51 5.70 31.86 13.99
CA ARG A 51 5.57 30.54 14.60
C ARG A 51 4.58 29.66 13.84
N PHE A 52 3.41 30.20 13.51
CA PHE A 52 2.41 29.49 12.71
C PHE A 52 2.91 29.19 11.30
N PHE A 53 3.66 30.10 10.68
CA PHE A 53 4.29 29.85 9.38
C PHE A 53 5.29 28.68 9.42
N LYS A 54 6.18 28.63 10.42
CA LYS A 54 7.11 27.51 10.60
C LYS A 54 6.38 26.17 10.82
N SER A 55 5.34 26.18 11.65
CA SER A 55 4.50 25.01 11.92
C SER A 55 3.79 24.51 10.66
N LEU A 56 3.30 25.43 9.83
CA LEU A 56 2.68 25.14 8.55
C LEU A 56 3.65 24.48 7.57
N LEU A 57 4.88 25.00 7.45
CA LEU A 57 5.90 24.41 6.58
C LEU A 57 6.27 22.98 7.02
N ALA A 58 6.42 22.76 8.34
CA ALA A 58 6.66 21.43 8.89
C ALA A 58 5.51 20.47 8.56
N SER A 59 4.27 20.90 8.76
CA SER A 59 3.08 20.10 8.43
C SER A 59 3.01 19.80 6.93
N ASN A 60 3.28 20.79 6.07
CA ASN A 60 3.34 20.62 4.61
C ASN A 60 4.35 19.54 4.20
N ASN A 61 5.57 19.58 4.75
CA ASN A 61 6.61 18.60 4.43
C ASN A 61 6.21 17.19 4.86
N HIS A 62 5.64 17.04 6.05
CA HIS A 62 5.17 15.75 6.52
C HIS A 62 4.06 15.18 5.62
N ILE A 63 3.09 16.00 5.22
CA ILE A 63 2.02 15.56 4.31
C ILE A 63 2.60 15.11 2.96
N LEU A 64 3.62 15.79 2.42
CA LEU A 64 4.29 15.38 1.18
C LEU A 64 5.03 14.05 1.32
N GLU A 65 5.67 13.78 2.46
CA GLU A 65 6.33 12.49 2.75
C GLU A 65 5.32 11.34 2.80
N GLU A 66 4.20 11.56 3.48
CA GLU A 66 3.07 10.62 3.60
C GLU A 66 2.44 10.32 2.22
N MET A 67 2.22 11.35 1.39
CA MET A 67 1.75 11.19 0.01
C MET A 67 2.73 10.38 -0.84
N ALA A 68 4.03 10.68 -0.75
CA ALA A 68 5.06 9.96 -1.48
C ALA A 68 5.19 8.49 -1.03
N TRP A 69 4.90 8.19 0.24
CA TRP A 69 4.81 6.81 0.71
C TRP A 69 3.65 6.06 0.06
N LEU A 70 2.43 6.63 0.10
CA LEU A 70 1.23 6.03 -0.49
C LEU A 70 1.38 5.81 -2.00
N GLU A 71 2.00 6.77 -2.69
CA GLU A 71 2.29 6.68 -4.13
C GLU A 71 3.24 5.51 -4.44
N ARG A 72 4.36 5.41 -3.70
CA ARG A 72 5.35 4.34 -3.88
C ARG A 72 4.76 2.95 -3.70
N MET A 73 3.83 2.75 -2.78
CA MET A 73 3.20 1.44 -2.58
C MET A 73 2.47 0.93 -3.84
N VAL A 74 1.86 1.83 -4.61
CA VAL A 74 1.13 1.47 -5.83
C VAL A 74 2.06 1.26 -7.02
N TYR A 75 3.10 2.10 -7.15
CA TYR A 75 3.98 2.12 -8.32
C TYR A 75 5.26 1.27 -8.21
N GLU A 76 5.87 1.14 -7.02
CA GLU A 76 7.06 0.31 -6.79
C GLU A 76 6.73 -1.17 -6.52
N GLY A 77 5.45 -1.49 -6.29
CA GLY A 77 4.99 -2.87 -6.14
C GLY A 77 5.44 -3.57 -4.87
N ARG A 78 5.58 -2.82 -3.77
CA ARG A 78 5.84 -3.38 -2.44
C ARG A 78 4.54 -3.91 -1.82
N SER A 79 4.66 -4.92 -0.96
CA SER A 79 3.55 -5.40 -0.13
C SER A 79 3.25 -4.40 0.99
N PHE A 80 1.97 -4.08 1.20
CA PHE A 80 1.49 -3.23 2.29
C PHE A 80 0.14 -3.72 2.81
N THR A 81 -0.24 -3.32 4.02
CA THR A 81 -1.55 -3.64 4.59
C THR A 81 -2.54 -2.47 4.45
N GLN A 82 -3.84 -2.79 4.51
CA GLN A 82 -4.88 -1.76 4.57
C GLN A 82 -4.70 -0.88 5.81
N GLU A 83 -4.29 -1.47 6.94
CA GLU A 83 -3.99 -0.75 8.17
C GLU A 83 -2.83 0.24 8.02
N ASP A 84 -1.74 -0.13 7.32
CA ASP A 84 -0.63 0.80 7.02
C ASP A 84 -1.15 2.00 6.23
N ALA A 85 -1.93 1.77 5.17
CA ALA A 85 -2.51 2.83 4.37
C ALA A 85 -3.44 3.75 5.20
N LEU A 86 -4.18 3.19 6.16
CA LEU A 86 -5.04 3.96 7.08
C LEU A 86 -4.24 4.79 8.09
N VAL A 87 -3.10 4.29 8.57
CA VAL A 87 -2.18 5.05 9.45
C VAL A 87 -1.65 6.27 8.70
N HIS A 88 -1.14 6.08 7.48
CA HIS A 88 -0.66 7.19 6.65
C HIS A 88 -1.78 8.17 6.29
N MET A 89 -2.98 7.66 5.97
CA MET A 89 -4.16 8.52 5.73
C MET A 89 -4.54 9.34 6.96
N ARG A 90 -4.45 8.78 8.17
CA ARG A 90 -4.69 9.52 9.41
C ARG A 90 -3.65 10.64 9.57
N GLY A 91 -2.37 10.33 9.34
CA GLY A 91 -1.29 11.32 9.35
C GLY A 91 -1.56 12.48 8.39
N LEU A 92 -2.02 12.19 7.16
CA LEU A 92 -2.42 13.21 6.19
C LEU A 92 -3.54 14.12 6.71
N LEU A 93 -4.56 13.56 7.35
CA LEU A 93 -5.70 14.34 7.87
C LEU A 93 -5.33 15.17 9.10
N GLU A 94 -4.55 14.60 10.02
CA GLU A 94 -4.09 15.29 11.22
C GLU A 94 -3.22 16.51 10.85
N HIS A 95 -2.21 16.31 10.00
CA HIS A 95 -1.35 17.41 9.55
C HIS A 95 -2.10 18.36 8.61
N GLY A 96 -3.06 17.86 7.83
CA GLY A 96 -3.95 18.69 7.02
C GLY A 96 -4.79 19.64 7.88
N CYS A 97 -5.34 19.15 9.01
CA CYS A 97 -6.05 20.00 9.97
C CYS A 97 -5.12 21.06 10.57
N SER A 98 -3.94 20.66 11.08
CA SER A 98 -2.96 21.61 11.64
C SER A 98 -2.53 22.67 10.62
N LEU A 99 -2.33 22.28 9.36
CA LEU A 99 -1.98 23.19 8.28
C LEU A 99 -3.10 24.21 7.98
N ILE A 100 -4.38 23.81 8.04
CA ILE A 100 -5.52 24.73 7.88
C ILE A 100 -5.67 25.63 9.12
N GLU A 101 -5.43 25.12 10.34
CA GLU A 101 -5.44 25.90 11.57
C GLU A 101 -4.37 26.99 11.55
N ASP A 102 -3.12 26.63 11.25
CA ASP A 102 -1.98 27.55 11.18
C ASP A 102 -2.19 28.60 10.08
N MET A 103 -2.71 28.20 8.92
CA MET A 103 -3.04 29.13 7.84
C MET A 103 -4.16 30.09 8.23
N ASN A 104 -5.23 29.62 8.88
CA ASN A 104 -6.29 30.52 9.36
C ASN A 104 -5.79 31.47 10.45
N ALA A 105 -4.87 31.02 11.32
CA ALA A 105 -4.23 31.88 12.31
C ALA A 105 -3.37 32.98 11.67
N LEU A 106 -2.75 32.70 10.52
CA LEU A 106 -2.04 33.69 9.69
C LEU A 106 -3.01 34.67 9.01
N ALA A 107 -4.05 34.15 8.36
CA ALA A 107 -4.99 34.90 7.53
C ALA A 107 -6.21 35.47 8.30
N LYS A 108 -6.14 35.58 9.64
CA LYS A 108 -7.21 36.12 10.51
C LYS A 108 -8.58 35.42 10.32
N GLY A 109 -8.58 34.11 10.07
CA GLY A 109 -9.78 33.28 9.99
C GLY A 109 -10.59 33.40 8.69
N GLN A 110 -9.99 33.90 7.60
CA GLN A 110 -10.68 34.11 6.32
C GLN A 110 -11.09 32.80 5.60
N PHE A 111 -10.51 31.66 5.97
CA PHE A 111 -10.58 30.42 5.19
C PHE A 111 -11.07 29.23 6.04
N THR A 112 -12.04 29.46 6.92
CA THR A 112 -12.62 28.41 7.78
C THR A 112 -13.40 27.35 7.00
N THR A 113 -13.84 27.67 5.78
CA THR A 113 -14.55 26.74 4.88
C THR A 113 -13.67 25.56 4.43
N LEU A 114 -12.34 25.69 4.49
CA LEU A 114 -11.40 24.62 4.13
C LEU A 114 -11.53 23.38 5.02
N PHE A 115 -11.94 23.50 6.29
CA PHE A 115 -12.16 22.33 7.14
C PHE A 115 -13.27 21.43 6.59
N GLY A 116 -14.37 22.02 6.12
CA GLY A 116 -15.44 21.28 5.46
C GLY A 116 -14.95 20.60 4.17
N ARG A 117 -14.02 21.25 3.45
CA ARG A 117 -13.43 20.68 2.24
C ARG A 117 -12.48 19.52 2.55
N LEU A 118 -11.62 19.66 3.55
CA LEU A 118 -10.77 18.58 4.05
C LEU A 118 -11.59 17.38 4.50
N GLN A 119 -12.68 17.59 5.25
CA GLN A 119 -13.58 16.52 5.65
C GLN A 119 -14.25 15.83 4.46
N HIS A 120 -14.64 16.58 3.44
CA HIS A 120 -15.27 16.01 2.25
C HIS A 120 -14.29 15.13 1.44
N VAL A 121 -13.12 15.68 1.09
CA VAL A 121 -12.09 15.00 0.29
C VAL A 121 -11.46 13.85 1.09
N GLY A 122 -11.07 14.14 2.32
CA GLY A 122 -10.50 13.17 3.26
C GLY A 122 -11.48 12.04 3.58
N GLY A 123 -12.76 12.36 3.78
CA GLY A 123 -13.80 11.35 4.00
C GLY A 123 -14.05 10.48 2.77
N ALA A 124 -13.94 11.01 1.55
CA ALA A 124 -14.04 10.23 0.32
C ALA A 124 -12.87 9.25 0.18
N ALA A 125 -11.64 9.73 0.41
CA ALA A 125 -10.44 8.89 0.43
C ALA A 125 -10.51 7.80 1.50
N LEU A 126 -10.97 8.15 2.72
CA LEU A 126 -11.11 7.20 3.82
C LEU A 126 -12.17 6.14 3.54
N ARG A 127 -13.32 6.51 2.96
CA ARG A 127 -14.35 5.55 2.53
C ARG A 127 -13.83 4.59 1.45
N ALA A 128 -13.04 5.10 0.51
CA ALA A 128 -12.40 4.27 -0.51
C ALA A 128 -11.44 3.25 0.11
N LEU A 129 -10.67 3.65 1.13
CA LEU A 129 -9.76 2.76 1.86
C LEU A 129 -10.47 1.77 2.78
N LEU A 130 -11.50 2.20 3.53
CA LEU A 130 -12.10 1.40 4.59
C LEU A 130 -12.91 0.22 4.08
N ARG A 131 -13.40 0.27 2.83
CA ARG A 131 -14.16 -0.78 2.12
C ARG A 131 -14.66 -1.88 3.05
N GLU A 132 -15.68 -1.59 3.84
CA GLU A 132 -16.27 -2.61 4.70
C GLU A 132 -17.08 -3.56 3.84
N ARG A 133 -16.72 -4.85 3.88
CA ARG A 133 -17.56 -5.88 3.28
C ARG A 133 -18.68 -6.18 4.27
N THR A 134 -19.89 -5.75 3.96
CA THR A 134 -21.06 -6.10 4.75
C THR A 134 -21.46 -7.54 4.44
N PHE A 135 -21.64 -8.31 5.52
CA PHE A 135 -22.16 -9.66 5.48
C PHE A 135 -23.64 -9.55 5.83
N ASP A 136 -24.45 -9.24 4.82
CA ASP A 136 -25.90 -8.99 4.97
C ASP A 136 -26.73 -10.29 4.93
N GLY A 137 -26.06 -11.45 4.95
CA GLY A 137 -26.68 -12.76 4.98
C GLY A 137 -27.39 -13.00 6.31
N GLN A 138 -28.72 -13.13 6.28
CA GLN A 138 -29.51 -13.48 7.47
C GLN A 138 -29.32 -14.94 7.89
N ASP A 139 -28.97 -15.81 6.94
CA ASP A 139 -28.85 -17.25 7.17
C ASP A 139 -27.42 -17.63 7.58
N LEU A 140 -27.28 -18.13 8.81
CA LEU A 140 -26.00 -18.62 9.35
C LEU A 140 -25.58 -19.96 8.72
N VAL A 141 -26.57 -20.70 8.18
CA VAL A 141 -26.37 -22.00 7.55
C VAL A 141 -27.25 -22.12 6.32
N LEU A 142 -26.68 -22.60 5.22
CA LEU A 142 -27.40 -22.88 3.98
C LEU A 142 -27.31 -24.37 3.63
N PRO A 143 -28.44 -25.06 3.40
CA PRO A 143 -28.41 -26.45 2.94
C PRO A 143 -27.83 -26.52 1.53
N LEU A 144 -27.08 -27.59 1.23
CA LEU A 144 -26.43 -27.74 -0.08
C LEU A 144 -27.43 -27.72 -1.26
N ASP A 145 -28.67 -28.11 -0.99
CA ASP A 145 -29.78 -28.16 -1.94
C ASP A 145 -30.26 -26.75 -2.37
N ALA A 146 -29.89 -25.71 -1.62
CA ALA A 146 -30.21 -24.30 -1.90
C ALA A 146 -28.99 -23.49 -2.38
N ILE A 147 -27.84 -24.14 -2.58
CA ILE A 147 -26.58 -23.48 -2.95
C ILE A 147 -26.32 -23.62 -4.45
N SER A 148 -25.85 -22.55 -5.07
CA SER A 148 -25.30 -22.55 -6.43
C SER A 148 -24.13 -21.56 -6.55
N LEU A 149 -23.56 -21.39 -7.75
CA LEU A 149 -22.50 -20.40 -7.98
C LEU A 149 -22.90 -18.95 -7.63
N GLU A 150 -24.19 -18.65 -7.59
CA GLU A 150 -24.71 -17.33 -7.17
C GLU A 150 -24.41 -17.01 -5.70
N ASN A 151 -24.21 -18.04 -4.87
CA ASN A 151 -23.95 -17.88 -3.44
C ASN A 151 -22.45 -17.81 -3.10
N LEU A 152 -21.56 -17.73 -4.10
CA LEU A 152 -20.09 -17.80 -3.92
C LEU A 152 -19.57 -16.80 -2.88
N GLY A 153 -20.15 -15.60 -2.80
CA GLY A 153 -19.76 -14.60 -1.80
C GLY A 153 -20.01 -15.01 -0.34
N GLU A 154 -20.94 -15.94 -0.11
CA GLU A 154 -21.45 -16.32 1.21
C GLU A 154 -20.99 -17.71 1.65
N VAL A 155 -20.89 -18.67 0.71
CA VAL A 155 -20.52 -20.06 1.01
C VAL A 155 -19.12 -20.43 0.51
N GLY A 156 -18.47 -19.52 -0.21
CA GLY A 156 -17.18 -19.70 -0.85
C GLY A 156 -17.15 -20.72 -1.99
N GLY A 157 -15.96 -20.90 -2.57
CA GLY A 157 -15.79 -21.61 -3.83
C GLY A 157 -16.25 -23.08 -3.80
N LYS A 158 -15.79 -23.86 -2.81
CA LYS A 158 -16.03 -25.30 -2.78
C LYS A 158 -17.49 -25.66 -2.58
N ALA A 159 -18.15 -24.99 -1.63
CA ALA A 159 -19.57 -25.21 -1.38
C ALA A 159 -20.42 -24.76 -2.56
N ALA A 160 -20.10 -23.61 -3.17
CA ALA A 160 -20.80 -23.11 -4.35
C ALA A 160 -20.66 -24.07 -5.55
N ASN A 161 -19.44 -24.54 -5.84
CA ASN A 161 -19.16 -25.51 -6.88
C ASN A 161 -19.88 -26.85 -6.62
N LEU A 162 -19.86 -27.36 -5.39
CA LEU A 162 -20.54 -28.61 -5.08
C LEU A 162 -22.08 -28.48 -5.15
N GLY A 163 -22.63 -27.34 -4.74
CA GLY A 163 -24.05 -27.01 -4.93
C GLY A 163 -24.42 -26.93 -6.42
N GLU A 164 -23.57 -26.32 -7.25
CA GLU A 164 -23.75 -26.25 -8.70
C GLU A 164 -23.77 -27.64 -9.37
N VAL A 165 -22.81 -28.49 -9.01
CA VAL A 165 -22.70 -29.89 -9.46
C VAL A 165 -24.00 -30.65 -9.15
N ARG A 166 -24.54 -30.47 -7.95
CA ARG A 166 -25.76 -31.15 -7.52
C ARG A 166 -27.02 -30.58 -8.16
N ASN A 167 -27.21 -29.26 -8.10
CA ASN A 167 -28.49 -28.61 -8.33
C ASN A 167 -28.69 -28.19 -9.81
N ARG A 168 -27.60 -27.96 -10.56
CA ARG A 168 -27.68 -27.58 -11.98
C ARG A 168 -27.20 -28.69 -12.91
N VAL A 169 -26.06 -29.31 -12.62
CA VAL A 169 -25.53 -30.41 -13.45
C VAL A 169 -26.28 -31.71 -13.18
N GLY A 170 -26.79 -31.91 -11.96
CA GLY A 170 -27.54 -33.10 -11.57
C GLY A 170 -26.66 -34.34 -11.40
N LEU A 171 -25.44 -34.16 -10.88
CA LEU A 171 -24.53 -35.26 -10.55
C LEU A 171 -24.62 -35.63 -9.06
N PRO A 172 -24.35 -36.89 -8.68
CA PRO A 172 -24.42 -37.30 -7.28
C PRO A 172 -23.32 -36.64 -6.46
N THR A 173 -23.72 -35.98 -5.37
CA THR A 173 -22.80 -35.42 -4.36
C THR A 173 -23.24 -35.88 -2.96
N PRO A 174 -22.33 -35.89 -1.97
CA PRO A 174 -22.72 -36.11 -0.59
C PRO A 174 -23.71 -35.03 -0.11
N SER A 175 -24.67 -35.42 0.73
CA SER A 175 -25.56 -34.45 1.37
C SER A 175 -24.81 -33.62 2.42
N GLY A 176 -25.18 -32.36 2.56
CA GLY A 176 -24.43 -31.42 3.37
C GLY A 176 -25.10 -30.06 3.52
N PHE A 177 -24.39 -29.15 4.16
CA PHE A 177 -24.73 -27.75 4.31
C PHE A 177 -23.44 -26.91 4.41
N ALA A 178 -23.53 -25.62 4.13
CA ALA A 178 -22.46 -24.67 4.35
C ALA A 178 -22.80 -23.77 5.52
N VAL A 179 -21.87 -23.63 6.46
CA VAL A 179 -21.90 -22.57 7.47
C VAL A 179 -21.30 -21.34 6.83
N THR A 180 -22.07 -20.26 6.81
CA THR A 180 -21.80 -19.13 5.93
C THR A 180 -20.66 -18.24 6.40
N ALA A 181 -20.13 -17.41 5.51
CA ALA A 181 -19.15 -16.38 5.85
C ALA A 181 -19.74 -15.35 6.84
N SER A 182 -21.05 -15.05 6.75
CA SER A 182 -21.74 -14.22 7.74
C SER A 182 -21.71 -14.82 9.14
N ALA A 183 -21.82 -16.15 9.27
CA ALA A 183 -21.68 -16.81 10.57
C ALA A 183 -20.29 -16.66 11.19
N ALA A 184 -19.23 -16.79 10.39
CA ALA A 184 -17.87 -16.54 10.86
C ALA A 184 -17.66 -15.07 11.23
N ALA A 185 -18.19 -14.14 10.44
CA ALA A 185 -18.14 -12.71 10.72
C ALA A 185 -18.87 -12.36 12.04
N LEU A 186 -20.07 -12.92 12.26
CA LEU A 186 -20.83 -12.77 13.50
C LEU A 186 -20.04 -13.27 14.72
N PHE A 187 -19.46 -14.47 14.64
CA PHE A 187 -18.64 -15.04 15.72
C PHE A 187 -17.42 -14.18 16.03
N LEU A 188 -16.66 -13.77 15.00
CA LEU A 188 -15.45 -12.97 15.17
C LEU A 188 -15.75 -11.55 15.68
N GLY A 189 -16.88 -10.97 15.26
CA GLY A 189 -17.37 -9.68 15.75
C GLY A 189 -17.86 -9.74 17.19
N HIS A 190 -18.67 -10.74 17.54
CA HIS A 190 -19.20 -10.94 18.90
C HIS A 190 -18.09 -11.13 19.94
N THR A 191 -17.01 -11.81 19.56
CA THR A 191 -15.87 -12.11 20.45
C THR A 191 -14.80 -11.01 20.47
N GLY A 192 -14.86 -10.03 19.56
CA GLY A 192 -13.84 -8.98 19.40
C GLY A 192 -12.45 -9.51 18.99
N ILE A 193 -12.37 -10.77 18.54
CA ILE A 193 -11.10 -11.41 18.17
C ILE A 193 -10.51 -10.72 16.93
N LEU A 194 -11.34 -10.45 15.93
CA LEU A 194 -10.90 -9.83 14.68
C LEU A 194 -10.28 -8.45 14.91
N GLU A 195 -10.95 -7.58 15.66
CA GLU A 195 -10.44 -6.24 15.97
C GLU A 195 -9.12 -6.29 16.75
N THR A 196 -9.02 -7.20 17.73
CA THR A 196 -7.77 -7.38 18.47
C THR A 196 -6.65 -7.84 17.55
N PHE A 197 -6.94 -8.80 16.66
CA PHE A 197 -5.98 -9.36 15.72
C PHE A 197 -5.47 -8.29 14.73
N ARG A 198 -6.38 -7.48 14.16
CA ARG A 198 -6.02 -6.37 13.26
C ARG A 198 -5.11 -5.37 13.96
N HIS A 199 -5.43 -4.98 15.18
CA HIS A 199 -4.61 -4.04 15.95
C HIS A 199 -3.20 -4.60 16.25
N GLN A 200 -3.08 -5.91 16.48
CA GLN A 200 -1.78 -6.56 16.70
C GLN A 200 -0.92 -6.65 15.44
N LEU A 201 -1.54 -6.62 14.25
CA LEU A 201 -0.82 -6.66 12.98
C LEU A 201 -0.33 -5.29 12.49
N VAL A 202 -0.77 -4.18 13.10
CA VAL A 202 -0.34 -2.83 12.68
C VAL A 202 1.17 -2.67 12.88
N GLY A 203 1.88 -2.26 11.83
CA GLY A 203 3.32 -1.99 11.87
C GLY A 203 4.21 -3.24 11.93
N ILE A 204 3.64 -4.44 11.72
CA ILE A 204 4.41 -5.67 11.62
C ILE A 204 4.85 -5.92 10.19
N ASP A 205 6.13 -6.18 10.03
CA ASP A 205 6.65 -6.75 8.79
C ASP A 205 6.15 -8.21 8.67
N ILE A 206 5.27 -8.46 7.72
CA ILE A 206 4.73 -9.81 7.46
C ILE A 206 5.83 -10.83 7.09
N THR A 207 7.03 -10.37 6.73
CA THR A 207 8.18 -11.25 6.47
C THR A 207 8.93 -11.68 7.75
N ASP A 208 8.62 -11.07 8.91
CA ASP A 208 9.03 -11.58 10.22
C ASP A 208 8.10 -12.73 10.65
N ILE A 209 8.50 -13.93 10.26
CA ILE A 209 7.76 -15.17 10.51
C ILE A 209 7.56 -15.39 12.01
N GLY A 210 8.58 -15.14 12.84
CA GLY A 210 8.51 -15.37 14.28
C GLY A 210 7.54 -14.41 14.99
N ALA A 211 7.48 -13.14 14.58
CA ALA A 211 6.47 -12.21 15.09
C ALA A 211 5.06 -12.61 14.64
N LEU A 212 4.90 -12.97 13.37
CA LEU A 212 3.62 -13.36 12.80
C LEU A 212 3.06 -14.63 13.45
N GLU A 213 3.90 -15.66 13.66
CA GLU A 213 3.52 -16.90 14.33
C GLU A 213 2.98 -16.69 15.74
N ARG A 214 3.63 -15.84 16.54
CA ARG A 214 3.18 -15.54 17.91
C ARG A 214 1.78 -14.93 17.95
N ILE A 215 1.47 -14.03 17.01
CA ILE A 215 0.16 -13.35 16.93
C ILE A 215 -0.90 -14.31 16.40
N CYS A 216 -0.58 -15.04 15.34
CA CYS A 216 -1.44 -16.05 14.74
C CYS A 216 -1.80 -17.18 15.72
N ALA A 217 -0.83 -17.66 16.49
CA ALA A 217 -1.06 -18.69 17.52
C ALA A 217 -2.04 -18.21 18.59
N LYS A 218 -1.85 -16.98 19.10
CA LYS A 218 -2.78 -16.37 20.08
C LYS A 218 -4.19 -16.20 19.53
N ALA A 219 -4.32 -15.76 18.28
CA ALA A 219 -5.63 -15.63 17.63
C ALA A 219 -6.33 -16.99 17.47
N SER A 220 -5.60 -17.99 16.99
CA SER A 220 -6.09 -19.35 16.80
C SER A 220 -6.53 -19.99 18.12
N GLU A 221 -5.74 -19.82 19.19
CA GLU A 221 -6.09 -20.29 20.53
C GLU A 221 -7.38 -19.62 21.04
N ARG A 222 -7.49 -18.30 20.90
CA ARG A 222 -8.70 -17.55 21.28
C ARG A 222 -9.93 -18.02 20.52
N ILE A 223 -9.83 -18.29 19.23
CA ILE A 223 -10.94 -18.81 18.41
C ILE A 223 -11.39 -20.18 18.92
N MET A 224 -10.44 -21.04 19.31
CA MET A 224 -10.76 -22.39 19.78
C MET A 224 -11.47 -22.43 21.14
N ILE A 225 -11.18 -21.47 22.02
CA ILE A 225 -11.77 -21.42 23.38
C ILE A 225 -12.99 -20.50 23.49
N ALA A 226 -13.19 -19.60 22.53
CA ALA A 226 -14.29 -18.64 22.59
C ALA A 226 -15.66 -19.32 22.45
N PRO A 227 -16.66 -18.92 23.26
CA PRO A 227 -18.01 -19.44 23.14
C PRO A 227 -18.64 -19.00 21.82
N LEU A 228 -19.40 -19.89 21.20
CA LEU A 228 -20.19 -19.56 20.01
C LEU A 228 -21.37 -18.65 20.38
N PRO A 229 -21.74 -17.67 19.54
CA PRO A 229 -23.01 -16.96 19.65
C PRO A 229 -24.19 -17.94 19.76
N PRO A 230 -25.20 -17.66 20.61
CA PRO A 230 -26.32 -18.58 20.84
C PRO A 230 -27.04 -19.02 19.56
N ASP A 231 -27.26 -18.09 18.62
CA ASP A 231 -27.95 -18.38 17.36
C ASP A 231 -27.13 -19.30 16.45
N LEU A 232 -25.80 -19.12 16.43
CA LEU A 232 -24.90 -19.96 15.67
C LEU A 232 -24.78 -21.36 16.27
N ASP A 233 -24.60 -21.48 17.59
CA ASP A 233 -24.56 -22.77 18.27
C ASP A 233 -25.86 -23.54 18.04
N LYS A 234 -27.02 -22.88 18.21
CA LYS A 234 -28.32 -23.47 17.94
C LYS A 234 -28.43 -23.98 16.49
N ALA A 235 -28.05 -23.16 15.50
CA ALA A 235 -28.10 -23.55 14.09
C ALA A 235 -27.22 -24.78 13.80
N LEU A 236 -25.99 -24.82 14.34
CA LEU A 236 -25.09 -25.97 14.17
C LEU A 236 -25.64 -27.24 14.83
N GLN A 237 -26.19 -27.12 16.04
CA GLN A 237 -26.79 -28.24 16.76
C GLN A 237 -28.02 -28.81 16.04
N GLU A 238 -28.87 -27.96 15.46
CA GLU A 238 -30.02 -28.39 14.67
C GLU A 238 -29.60 -29.17 13.43
N GLN A 239 -28.59 -28.69 12.70
CA GLN A 239 -28.05 -29.40 11.53
C GLN A 239 -27.35 -30.72 11.90
N ALA A 240 -26.63 -30.75 13.03
CA ALA A 240 -26.04 -31.97 13.55
C ALA A 240 -27.10 -33.03 13.87
N ARG A 241 -28.21 -32.63 14.52
CA ARG A 241 -29.36 -33.53 14.78
C ARG A 241 -30.03 -33.98 13.49
N GLY A 242 -30.18 -33.09 12.50
CA GLY A 242 -30.72 -33.42 11.18
C GLY A 242 -29.89 -34.50 10.46
N MET A 243 -28.56 -34.39 10.52
CA MET A 243 -27.65 -35.41 9.98
C MET A 243 -27.83 -36.76 10.66
N VAL A 244 -27.90 -36.79 12.00
CA VAL A 244 -28.15 -38.03 12.76
C VAL A 244 -29.51 -38.64 12.42
N SER A 245 -30.56 -37.81 12.29
CA SER A 245 -31.90 -38.29 11.95
C SER A 245 -31.98 -38.88 10.56
N ARG A 246 -31.18 -38.39 9.59
CA ARG A 246 -31.22 -38.82 8.19
C ARG A 246 -30.31 -40.02 7.91
N PHE A 247 -29.14 -40.08 8.54
CA PHE A 247 -28.10 -41.06 8.24
C PHE A 247 -27.76 -42.00 9.41
N GLY A 248 -28.42 -41.83 10.56
CA GLY A 248 -28.20 -42.63 11.76
C GLY A 248 -27.11 -42.07 12.71
N PRO A 249 -26.97 -42.66 13.91
CA PRO A 249 -26.04 -42.19 14.94
C PRO A 249 -24.56 -42.38 14.57
N ASP A 250 -24.27 -43.32 13.67
CA ASP A 250 -22.91 -43.61 13.22
C ASP A 250 -22.43 -42.72 12.06
N VAL A 251 -23.22 -41.71 11.69
CA VAL A 251 -22.83 -40.74 10.67
C VAL A 251 -21.53 -40.02 11.06
N ARG A 252 -20.68 -39.77 10.07
CA ARG A 252 -19.43 -39.01 10.22
C ARG A 252 -19.48 -37.83 9.26
N LEU A 253 -18.84 -36.74 9.65
CA LEU A 253 -18.85 -35.49 8.91
C LEU A 253 -17.46 -35.16 8.38
N ALA A 254 -17.41 -34.65 7.15
CA ALA A 254 -16.27 -33.91 6.62
C ALA A 254 -16.54 -32.43 6.81
N VAL A 255 -15.69 -31.75 7.59
CA VAL A 255 -15.77 -30.31 7.83
C VAL A 255 -14.59 -29.67 7.09
N ARG A 256 -14.88 -29.04 5.94
CA ARG A 256 -13.88 -28.51 5.00
C ARG A 256 -13.94 -26.97 4.96
N SER A 257 -12.79 -26.33 4.79
CA SER A 257 -12.74 -24.91 4.42
C SER A 257 -13.35 -24.68 3.04
N SER A 258 -14.08 -23.58 2.90
CA SER A 258 -14.64 -23.09 1.64
C SER A 258 -14.54 -21.57 1.65
N ALA A 259 -13.32 -21.02 1.57
CA ALA A 259 -13.16 -19.57 1.53
C ALA A 259 -13.59 -19.01 0.15
N VAL A 260 -14.05 -17.75 0.12
CA VAL A 260 -14.51 -17.06 -1.11
C VAL A 260 -13.47 -17.07 -2.24
N CYS A 261 -12.19 -17.00 -1.89
CA CYS A 261 -11.10 -16.93 -2.86
C CYS A 261 -10.40 -18.28 -3.09
N GLU A 262 -10.80 -19.37 -2.43
CA GLU A 262 -10.05 -20.64 -2.40
C GLU A 262 -9.91 -21.33 -3.77
N ASP A 263 -10.88 -21.11 -4.67
CA ASP A 263 -10.94 -21.70 -6.02
C ASP A 263 -10.70 -20.65 -7.14
N SER A 264 -10.18 -19.46 -6.80
CA SER A 264 -9.83 -18.39 -7.75
C SER A 264 -8.32 -18.34 -8.06
N ASP A 265 -7.83 -17.32 -8.79
CA ASP A 265 -6.39 -17.06 -9.08
C ASP A 265 -5.47 -17.04 -7.84
N ALA A 266 -6.06 -17.01 -6.64
CA ALA A 266 -5.38 -17.20 -5.37
C ALA A 266 -5.66 -18.60 -4.82
N SER A 267 -4.81 -19.58 -5.13
CA SER A 267 -4.96 -20.95 -4.64
C SER A 267 -4.58 -21.06 -3.15
N PHE A 268 -5.50 -20.73 -2.24
CA PHE A 268 -5.40 -21.01 -0.79
C PHE A 268 -5.36 -22.52 -0.46
N ALA A 269 -5.29 -23.38 -1.49
CA ALA A 269 -5.28 -24.82 -1.40
C ALA A 269 -4.24 -25.32 -0.37
N GLY A 270 -4.62 -26.31 0.44
CA GLY A 270 -3.73 -26.95 1.42
C GLY A 270 -3.22 -26.05 2.56
N GLN A 271 -3.74 -24.84 2.73
CA GLN A 271 -3.39 -23.94 3.85
C GLN A 271 -4.40 -24.02 5.01
N HIS A 272 -5.64 -24.35 4.71
CA HIS A 272 -6.72 -24.42 5.69
C HIS A 272 -6.93 -25.85 6.21
N ALA A 273 -7.42 -25.94 7.45
CA ALA A 273 -7.67 -27.22 8.09
C ALA A 273 -8.90 -27.91 7.47
N THR A 274 -8.79 -29.23 7.30
CA THR A 274 -9.94 -30.09 7.00
C THR A 274 -10.05 -31.12 8.10
N VAL A 275 -11.23 -31.23 8.72
CA VAL A 275 -11.51 -32.22 9.76
C VAL A 275 -12.33 -33.35 9.14
N LEU A 276 -11.70 -34.50 8.94
CA LEU A 276 -12.34 -35.69 8.40
C LEU A 276 -12.77 -36.63 9.53
N GLY A 277 -13.97 -37.21 9.39
CA GLY A 277 -14.49 -38.18 10.36
C GLY A 277 -14.98 -37.55 11.67
N ALA A 278 -15.42 -36.30 11.66
CA ALA A 278 -15.98 -35.66 12.85
C ALA A 278 -17.33 -36.30 13.23
N THR A 279 -17.61 -36.42 14.52
CA THR A 279 -18.96 -36.80 14.98
C THR A 279 -19.88 -35.57 14.94
N PRO A 280 -21.20 -35.73 14.77
CA PRO A 280 -22.14 -34.60 14.81
C PRO A 280 -22.05 -33.78 16.10
N PHE A 281 -21.77 -34.43 17.24
CA PHE A 281 -21.55 -33.74 18.51
C PHE A 281 -20.29 -32.85 18.53
N ALA A 282 -19.25 -33.24 17.79
CA ALA A 282 -18.01 -32.49 17.69
C ALA A 282 -18.07 -31.35 16.64
N LEU A 283 -19.20 -31.18 15.95
CA LEU A 283 -19.35 -30.20 14.86
C LEU A 283 -18.99 -28.76 15.28
N PRO A 284 -19.48 -28.20 16.41
CA PRO A 284 -19.10 -26.86 16.85
C PRO A 284 -17.59 -26.67 16.98
N ARG A 285 -16.91 -27.65 17.59
CA ARG A 285 -15.45 -27.61 17.78
C ARG A 285 -14.69 -27.78 16.45
N ALA A 286 -15.18 -28.66 15.57
CA ALA A 286 -14.60 -28.84 14.24
C ALA A 286 -14.75 -27.58 13.38
N TRP A 287 -15.89 -26.91 13.47
CA TRP A 287 -16.13 -25.62 12.82
C TRP A 287 -15.13 -24.55 13.32
N SER A 288 -14.98 -24.38 14.63
CA SER A 288 -14.01 -23.44 15.19
C SER A 288 -12.57 -23.74 14.75
N ALA A 289 -12.21 -25.02 14.63
CA ALA A 289 -10.88 -25.43 14.14
C ALA A 289 -10.64 -25.03 12.68
N VAL A 290 -11.66 -25.14 11.81
CA VAL A 290 -11.57 -24.69 10.42
C VAL A 290 -11.49 -23.16 10.35
N VAL A 291 -12.27 -22.43 11.15
CA VAL A 291 -12.18 -20.96 11.22
C VAL A 291 -10.80 -20.51 11.74
N ALA A 292 -10.28 -21.17 12.78
CA ALA A 292 -8.95 -20.87 13.32
C ALA A 292 -7.83 -21.08 12.27
N SER A 293 -8.00 -22.02 11.34
CA SER A 293 -6.99 -22.26 10.30
C SER A 293 -6.75 -21.07 9.36
N ALA A 294 -7.74 -20.17 9.23
CA ALA A 294 -7.62 -18.91 8.48
C ALA A 294 -6.71 -17.86 9.17
N PHE A 295 -6.34 -18.11 10.43
CA PHE A 295 -5.47 -17.27 11.26
C PHE A 295 -4.11 -17.91 11.51
N THR A 296 -3.74 -18.95 10.76
CA THR A 296 -2.37 -19.50 10.80
C THR A 296 -1.39 -18.54 10.12
N ALA A 297 -0.12 -18.54 10.54
CA ALA A 297 0.90 -17.64 9.99
C ALA A 297 1.03 -17.76 8.47
N ARG A 298 0.95 -18.99 7.94
CA ARG A 298 0.98 -19.27 6.51
C ARG A 298 -0.20 -18.64 5.75
N ALA A 299 -1.43 -18.83 6.25
CA ALA A 299 -2.63 -18.28 5.63
C ALA A 299 -2.62 -16.74 5.66
N VAL A 300 -2.22 -16.14 6.80
CA VAL A 300 -2.14 -14.69 6.96
C VAL A 300 -1.05 -14.09 6.08
N PHE A 301 0.14 -14.70 6.04
CA PHE A 301 1.23 -14.28 5.16
C PHE A 301 0.82 -14.26 3.69
N TYR A 302 0.23 -15.37 3.21
CA TYR A 302 -0.21 -15.50 1.82
C TYR A 302 -1.28 -14.45 1.49
N ARG A 303 -2.31 -14.32 2.34
CA ARG A 303 -3.41 -13.35 2.17
C ARG A 303 -2.91 -11.91 2.08
N ARG A 304 -2.02 -11.52 3.00
CA ARG A 304 -1.47 -10.16 3.07
C ARG A 304 -0.51 -9.87 1.91
N SER A 305 0.32 -10.83 1.54
CA SER A 305 1.24 -10.71 0.38
C SER A 305 0.49 -10.50 -0.95
N LYS A 306 -0.71 -11.08 -1.07
CA LYS A 306 -1.61 -10.92 -2.22
C LYS A 306 -2.56 -9.72 -2.10
N GLY A 307 -2.49 -8.97 -1.00
CA GLY A 307 -3.28 -7.75 -0.79
C GLY A 307 -4.77 -7.99 -0.55
N TYR A 308 -5.09 -9.03 0.21
CA TYR A 308 -6.42 -9.29 0.75
C TYR A 308 -6.47 -8.94 2.24
N SER A 309 -7.59 -8.38 2.69
CA SER A 309 -7.89 -8.14 4.11
C SER A 309 -8.50 -9.39 4.77
N GLU A 310 -8.59 -9.42 6.09
CA GLU A 310 -9.32 -10.47 6.82
C GLU A 310 -10.80 -10.55 6.40
N GLN A 311 -11.42 -9.41 6.03
CA GLN A 311 -12.82 -9.37 5.60
C GLN A 311 -13.02 -9.94 4.19
N ASP A 312 -11.99 -9.86 3.33
CA ASP A 312 -12.07 -10.40 1.96
C ASP A 312 -12.10 -11.94 1.95
N VAL A 313 -11.49 -12.56 2.97
CA VAL A 313 -11.31 -14.02 3.08
C VAL A 313 -11.99 -14.55 4.35
N MET A 314 -13.20 -14.05 4.64
CA MET A 314 -14.02 -14.66 5.69
C MET A 314 -14.29 -16.13 5.34
N MET A 315 -14.06 -16.98 6.34
CA MET A 315 -14.14 -18.43 6.18
C MET A 315 -15.60 -18.87 6.14
N SER A 316 -16.02 -19.50 5.05
CA SER A 316 -17.18 -20.40 5.07
C SER A 316 -16.71 -21.85 5.26
N VAL A 317 -17.55 -22.66 5.89
CA VAL A 317 -17.24 -24.05 6.23
C VAL A 317 -18.26 -24.98 5.60
N LEU A 318 -17.80 -25.85 4.71
CA LEU A 318 -18.62 -26.87 4.07
C LEU A 318 -18.65 -28.12 4.95
N VAL A 319 -19.85 -28.56 5.34
CA VAL A 319 -20.09 -29.75 6.16
C VAL A 319 -20.81 -30.79 5.31
N LEU A 320 -20.15 -31.91 5.05
CA LEU A 320 -20.69 -33.01 4.25
C LEU A 320 -20.85 -34.27 5.11
N ASN A 321 -21.84 -35.08 4.77
CA ASN A 321 -21.85 -36.49 5.16
C ASN A 321 -20.62 -37.17 4.56
N MET A 322 -19.82 -37.81 5.41
CA MET A 322 -18.60 -38.48 5.01
C MET A 322 -18.95 -39.78 4.28
N VAL A 323 -18.51 -39.89 3.02
CA VAL A 323 -18.66 -41.12 2.24
C VAL A 323 -17.74 -42.19 2.82
N GLN A 324 -18.29 -43.37 3.14
CA GLN A 324 -17.52 -44.55 3.50
C GLN A 324 -16.86 -45.12 2.24
N ALA A 325 -15.73 -44.53 1.87
CA ALA A 325 -15.07 -44.78 0.59
C ALA A 325 -14.44 -46.17 0.54
N LYS A 326 -14.89 -46.98 -0.41
CA LYS A 326 -14.20 -48.19 -0.88
C LYS A 326 -12.97 -47.79 -1.70
N ALA A 327 -13.14 -46.87 -2.63
CA ALA A 327 -12.08 -46.29 -3.44
C ALA A 327 -12.35 -44.80 -3.68
N SER A 328 -11.32 -44.03 -3.98
CA SER A 328 -11.45 -42.61 -4.32
C SER A 328 -10.30 -42.16 -5.19
N GLY A 329 -10.46 -40.97 -5.78
CA GLY A 329 -9.48 -40.52 -6.75
C GLY A 329 -9.74 -39.15 -7.31
N VAL A 330 -8.96 -38.84 -8.35
CA VAL A 330 -8.98 -37.57 -9.06
C VAL A 330 -9.15 -37.85 -10.54
N LEU A 331 -9.95 -37.03 -11.22
CA LEU A 331 -10.13 -37.04 -12.66
C LEU A 331 -9.78 -35.67 -13.24
N TYR A 332 -8.90 -35.67 -14.22
CA TYR A 332 -8.60 -34.50 -15.05
C TYR A 332 -9.25 -34.69 -16.40
N THR A 333 -10.09 -33.74 -16.80
CA THR A 333 -10.78 -33.77 -18.11
C THR A 333 -9.86 -33.59 -19.31
N ILE A 334 -8.64 -33.12 -19.07
CA ILE A 334 -7.54 -33.05 -20.03
C ILE A 334 -6.24 -33.42 -19.31
N ASP A 335 -5.18 -33.73 -20.06
CA ASP A 335 -3.84 -33.87 -19.51
C ASP A 335 -3.28 -32.50 -19.12
N PRO A 336 -3.06 -32.21 -17.83
CA PRO A 336 -2.56 -30.90 -17.41
C PRO A 336 -1.09 -30.67 -17.79
N ASN A 337 -0.34 -31.73 -18.11
CA ASN A 337 1.09 -31.67 -18.43
C ASN A 337 1.36 -31.61 -19.95
N SER A 338 0.34 -31.74 -20.80
CA SER A 338 0.49 -31.76 -22.26
C SER A 338 -0.33 -30.65 -22.91
N ALA A 339 0.30 -29.86 -23.79
CA ALA A 339 -0.39 -28.83 -24.55
C ALA A 339 -1.31 -29.38 -25.65
N HIS A 340 -0.99 -30.59 -26.16
CA HIS A 340 -1.62 -31.18 -27.36
C HIS A 340 -2.49 -32.41 -27.07
N SER A 341 -2.46 -32.94 -25.85
CA SER A 341 -3.28 -34.09 -25.47
C SER A 341 -4.60 -33.63 -24.87
N ASP A 342 -5.70 -33.95 -25.55
CA ASP A 342 -7.05 -33.79 -25.01
C ASP A 342 -7.52 -35.06 -24.28
N ASP A 343 -6.62 -35.97 -23.90
CA ASP A 343 -6.96 -37.20 -23.19
C ASP A 343 -7.43 -36.91 -21.75
N VAL A 344 -8.45 -37.66 -21.30
CA VAL A 344 -8.94 -37.65 -19.92
C VAL A 344 -8.03 -38.54 -19.07
N LEU A 345 -7.56 -38.02 -17.95
CA LEU A 345 -6.74 -38.77 -17.00
C LEU A 345 -7.57 -39.11 -15.76
N LEU A 346 -7.49 -40.36 -15.31
CA LEU A 346 -8.17 -40.83 -14.11
C LEU A 346 -7.17 -41.56 -13.22
N SER A 347 -7.13 -41.19 -11.95
CA SER A 347 -6.32 -41.83 -10.92
C SER A 347 -7.20 -42.35 -9.78
N ALA A 348 -6.91 -43.53 -9.24
CA ALA A 348 -7.67 -44.11 -8.12
C ALA A 348 -6.79 -44.83 -7.10
N ALA A 349 -7.19 -44.79 -5.83
CA ALA A 349 -6.63 -45.60 -4.76
C ALA A 349 -7.73 -46.16 -3.84
N TRP A 350 -7.35 -47.14 -3.00
CA TRP A 350 -8.24 -47.71 -1.99
C TRP A 350 -8.45 -46.75 -0.81
N GLY A 351 -9.66 -46.76 -0.26
CA GLY A 351 -10.04 -45.93 0.89
C GLY A 351 -10.27 -44.46 0.52
N LEU A 352 -9.99 -43.57 1.48
CA LEU A 352 -10.16 -42.12 1.35
C LEU A 352 -9.07 -41.47 0.47
N GLY A 353 -9.44 -40.40 -0.25
CA GLY A 353 -8.62 -39.82 -1.34
C GLY A 353 -7.41 -39.00 -0.88
N VAL A 354 -7.08 -39.04 0.41
CA VAL A 354 -5.98 -38.28 1.02
C VAL A 354 -4.64 -38.62 0.32
N SER A 355 -4.37 -39.90 0.09
CA SER A 355 -3.11 -40.35 -0.54
C SER A 355 -2.98 -39.97 -2.01
N VAL A 356 -4.11 -39.88 -2.73
CA VAL A 356 -4.14 -39.50 -4.15
C VAL A 356 -3.89 -38.01 -4.31
N VAL A 357 -4.57 -37.19 -3.49
CA VAL A 357 -4.44 -35.73 -3.54
C VAL A 357 -3.05 -35.26 -3.09
N ASP A 358 -2.47 -35.91 -2.08
CA ASP A 358 -1.13 -35.58 -1.58
C ASP A 358 0.01 -36.21 -2.41
N GLY A 359 -0.31 -37.10 -3.38
CA GLY A 359 0.68 -37.78 -4.23
C GLY A 359 1.61 -38.75 -3.47
N SER A 360 1.19 -39.24 -2.30
CA SER A 360 2.03 -40.00 -1.37
C SER A 360 2.00 -41.52 -1.57
N SER A 361 1.24 -42.02 -2.55
CA SER A 361 1.10 -43.46 -2.82
C SER A 361 0.99 -43.74 -4.32
N HIS A 362 1.37 -44.96 -4.73
CA HIS A 362 1.09 -45.46 -6.07
C HIS A 362 -0.42 -45.64 -6.24
N VAL A 363 -0.93 -45.21 -7.40
CA VAL A 363 -2.35 -45.21 -7.75
C VAL A 363 -2.58 -46.05 -9.00
N ASP A 364 -3.82 -46.48 -9.19
CA ASP A 364 -4.24 -46.95 -10.51
C ASP A 364 -4.43 -45.77 -11.42
N PHE A 365 -4.02 -45.91 -12.68
CA PHE A 365 -4.00 -44.83 -13.65
C PHE A 365 -4.64 -45.29 -14.96
N TRP A 366 -5.55 -44.46 -15.48
CA TRP A 366 -6.15 -44.63 -16.79
C TRP A 366 -5.96 -43.37 -17.61
N ARG A 367 -5.49 -43.56 -18.85
CA ARG A 367 -5.52 -42.53 -19.90
C ARG A 367 -6.58 -42.89 -20.91
N ILE A 368 -7.54 -41.99 -21.13
CA ILE A 368 -8.75 -42.27 -21.89
C ILE A 368 -8.87 -41.24 -23.01
N ARG A 369 -8.95 -41.71 -24.25
CA ARG A 369 -9.06 -40.82 -25.40
C ARG A 369 -10.43 -40.18 -25.42
N ARG A 370 -10.46 -38.85 -25.55
CA ARG A 370 -11.70 -38.07 -25.51
C ARG A 370 -12.67 -38.36 -26.65
N THR A 371 -12.17 -38.60 -27.87
CA THR A 371 -13.00 -38.73 -29.07
C THR A 371 -13.85 -39.99 -29.09
N ASP A 372 -13.28 -41.15 -28.74
CA ASP A 372 -13.92 -42.45 -28.80
C ASP A 372 -14.14 -43.09 -27.41
N ARG A 373 -13.71 -42.39 -26.34
CA ARG A 373 -13.78 -42.83 -24.93
C ARG A 373 -13.08 -44.17 -24.69
N THR A 374 -12.11 -44.51 -25.55
CA THR A 374 -11.33 -45.74 -25.42
C THR A 374 -10.21 -45.56 -24.40
N THR A 375 -9.99 -46.58 -23.57
CA THR A 375 -8.84 -46.60 -22.67
C THR A 375 -7.57 -46.85 -23.48
N VAL A 376 -6.70 -45.85 -23.53
CA VAL A 376 -5.41 -45.90 -24.23
C VAL A 376 -4.37 -46.64 -23.38
N THR A 377 -4.35 -46.31 -22.08
CA THR A 377 -3.41 -46.91 -21.12
C THR A 377 -4.16 -47.19 -19.82
N ALA A 378 -3.92 -48.36 -19.22
CA ALA A 378 -4.40 -48.72 -17.89
C ALA A 378 -3.26 -49.36 -17.11
N GLU A 379 -2.85 -48.73 -16.02
CA GLU A 379 -1.77 -49.19 -15.15
C GLU A 379 -2.31 -49.36 -13.73
N THR A 380 -1.91 -50.45 -13.07
CA THR A 380 -2.32 -50.73 -11.69
C THR A 380 -1.13 -50.51 -10.77
N GLY A 381 -1.27 -49.56 -9.85
CA GLY A 381 -0.23 -49.24 -8.86
C GLY A 381 -0.21 -50.24 -7.71
N ASP A 382 0.96 -50.41 -7.08
CA ASP A 382 1.08 -51.17 -5.83
C ASP A 382 0.61 -50.32 -4.64
N LYS A 383 -0.68 -50.44 -4.31
CA LYS A 383 -1.35 -49.64 -3.29
C LYS A 383 -1.09 -50.23 -1.91
N THR A 384 -0.02 -49.81 -1.25
CA THR A 384 0.45 -50.40 0.02
C THR A 384 -0.38 -50.01 1.25
N SER A 385 -1.03 -48.85 1.24
CA SER A 385 -1.82 -48.34 2.36
C SER A 385 -3.08 -47.61 1.92
N ALA A 386 -4.09 -47.57 2.79
CA ALA A 386 -5.37 -46.93 2.56
C ALA A 386 -5.85 -46.22 3.83
N PHE A 387 -6.41 -45.02 3.67
CA PHE A 387 -7.00 -44.28 4.78
C PHE A 387 -8.45 -44.72 5.01
N THR A 388 -8.77 -45.00 6.27
CA THR A 388 -10.11 -45.44 6.71
C THR A 388 -10.61 -44.59 7.88
N ILE A 389 -11.92 -44.51 8.04
CA ILE A 389 -12.55 -43.71 9.09
C ILE A 389 -12.55 -44.51 10.41
N LEU A 390 -12.22 -43.84 11.51
CA LEU A 390 -12.25 -44.44 12.84
C LEU A 390 -13.65 -44.38 13.46
N PRO A 391 -14.09 -45.43 14.19
CA PRO A 391 -15.34 -45.39 14.95
C PRO A 391 -15.38 -44.26 15.98
N GLN A 392 -14.28 -43.96 16.66
CA GLN A 392 -14.18 -42.85 17.61
C GLN A 392 -14.06 -41.45 16.95
N GLY A 393 -14.06 -41.39 15.61
CA GLY A 393 -13.82 -40.18 14.84
C GLY A 393 -12.35 -40.02 14.42
N GLY A 394 -12.13 -39.27 13.34
CA GLY A 394 -10.83 -39.14 12.68
C GLY A 394 -10.56 -40.22 11.63
N ILE A 395 -9.36 -40.20 11.06
CA ILE A 395 -8.90 -41.13 10.02
C ILE A 395 -7.60 -41.82 10.44
N VAL A 396 -7.36 -43.03 9.91
CA VAL A 396 -6.12 -43.78 10.13
C VAL A 396 -5.66 -44.44 8.83
N SER A 397 -4.36 -44.40 8.57
CA SER A 397 -3.75 -45.20 7.50
C SER A 397 -3.60 -46.64 7.96
N ARG A 398 -4.11 -47.58 7.15
CA ARG A 398 -3.98 -49.03 7.37
C ARG A 398 -3.32 -49.67 6.15
N PRO A 399 -2.53 -50.74 6.35
CA PRO A 399 -2.00 -51.52 5.23
C PRO A 399 -3.16 -52.14 4.44
N VAL A 400 -3.04 -52.11 3.11
CA VAL A 400 -3.98 -52.79 2.22
C VAL A 400 -3.66 -54.30 2.21
N PRO A 401 -4.66 -55.20 2.27
CA PRO A 401 -4.42 -56.64 2.14
C PRO A 401 -3.66 -56.99 0.86
N ASP A 402 -2.72 -57.94 0.92
CA ASP A 402 -1.84 -58.25 -0.20
C ASP A 402 -2.58 -58.66 -1.49
N GLU A 403 -3.77 -59.24 -1.36
CA GLU A 403 -4.65 -59.62 -2.47
C GLU A 403 -5.20 -58.40 -3.24
N ASP A 404 -5.42 -57.26 -2.57
CA ASP A 404 -6.00 -56.06 -3.15
C ASP A 404 -4.95 -55.02 -3.58
N ARG A 405 -3.69 -55.17 -3.15
CA ARG A 405 -2.59 -54.24 -3.47
C ARG A 405 -2.40 -54.01 -4.97
N LYS A 406 -2.38 -55.11 -5.73
CA LYS A 406 -2.20 -55.12 -7.19
C LYS A 406 -3.50 -55.34 -7.95
N ARG A 407 -4.64 -55.24 -7.26
CA ARG A 407 -5.96 -55.29 -7.88
C ARG A 407 -6.37 -53.89 -8.30
N SER A 408 -7.12 -53.81 -9.40
CA SER A 408 -7.69 -52.54 -9.84
C SER A 408 -8.83 -52.08 -8.91
N CYS A 409 -8.82 -50.80 -8.53
CA CYS A 409 -9.81 -50.18 -7.65
C CYS A 409 -11.20 -50.03 -8.30
N LEU A 410 -11.24 -49.94 -9.63
CA LEU A 410 -12.46 -49.61 -10.38
C LEU A 410 -12.78 -50.67 -11.43
N SER A 411 -14.07 -50.89 -11.66
CA SER A 411 -14.53 -51.63 -12.83
C SER A 411 -14.51 -50.76 -14.09
N GLY A 412 -14.46 -51.38 -15.27
CA GLY A 412 -14.51 -50.64 -16.53
C GLY A 412 -15.77 -49.79 -16.70
N ASP A 413 -16.89 -50.19 -16.09
CA ASP A 413 -18.16 -49.45 -16.12
C ASP A 413 -18.11 -48.21 -15.22
N GLN A 414 -17.46 -48.32 -14.05
CA GLN A 414 -17.22 -47.20 -13.15
C GLN A 414 -16.29 -46.17 -13.79
N VAL A 415 -15.23 -46.62 -14.49
CA VAL A 415 -14.34 -45.74 -15.26
C VAL A 415 -15.12 -44.95 -16.32
N ARG A 416 -15.96 -45.62 -17.12
CA ARG A 416 -16.78 -44.93 -18.15
C ARG A 416 -17.76 -43.92 -17.52
N THR A 417 -18.35 -44.25 -16.38
CA THR A 417 -19.27 -43.37 -15.66
C THR A 417 -18.56 -42.11 -15.14
N LEU A 418 -17.35 -42.25 -14.58
CA LEU A 418 -16.55 -41.12 -14.12
C LEU A 418 -16.12 -40.20 -15.26
N VAL A 419 -15.73 -40.76 -16.40
CA VAL A 419 -15.42 -39.97 -17.61
C VAL A 419 -16.64 -39.16 -18.06
N GLU A 420 -17.83 -39.76 -18.06
CA GLU A 420 -19.07 -39.05 -18.39
C GLU A 420 -19.35 -37.92 -17.38
N TYR A 421 -19.10 -38.13 -16.09
CA TYR A 421 -19.24 -37.07 -15.08
C TYR A 421 -18.28 -35.91 -15.36
N GLY A 422 -17.00 -36.19 -15.63
CA GLY A 422 -15.99 -35.19 -15.96
C GLY A 422 -16.35 -34.38 -17.21
N LEU A 423 -16.78 -35.04 -18.29
CA LEU A 423 -17.17 -34.37 -19.53
C LEU A 423 -18.44 -33.52 -19.38
N ARG A 424 -19.42 -33.96 -18.57
CA ARG A 424 -20.60 -33.14 -18.24
C ARG A 424 -20.23 -31.90 -17.43
N LEU A 425 -19.30 -32.02 -16.49
CA LEU A 425 -18.79 -30.89 -15.73
C LEU A 425 -18.05 -29.91 -16.63
N GLU A 426 -17.14 -30.39 -17.48
CA GLU A 426 -16.44 -29.54 -18.47
C GLU A 426 -17.41 -28.80 -19.39
N ALA A 427 -18.45 -29.49 -19.89
CA ALA A 427 -19.46 -28.89 -20.74
C ALA A 427 -20.29 -27.81 -20.02
N HIS A 428 -20.59 -28.01 -18.73
CA HIS A 428 -21.32 -27.03 -17.91
C HIS A 428 -20.49 -25.77 -17.63
N TYR A 429 -19.22 -25.95 -17.24
CA TYR A 429 -18.33 -24.84 -16.88
C TYR A 429 -17.65 -24.18 -18.09
N GLY A 430 -17.67 -24.82 -19.27
CA GLY A 430 -17.05 -24.32 -20.50
C GLY A 430 -15.52 -24.31 -20.49
N MET A 431 -14.91 -24.99 -19.52
CA MET A 431 -13.45 -25.06 -19.35
C MET A 431 -13.04 -26.39 -18.70
N PRO A 432 -11.79 -26.84 -18.90
CA PRO A 432 -11.30 -28.08 -18.31
C PRO A 432 -11.46 -28.08 -16.79
N GLN A 433 -11.77 -29.25 -16.23
CA GLN A 433 -12.03 -29.49 -14.82
C GLN A 433 -11.05 -30.50 -14.20
N ASP A 434 -10.74 -30.25 -12.93
CA ASP A 434 -10.14 -31.15 -11.95
C ASP A 434 -11.23 -31.59 -10.96
N VAL A 435 -11.50 -32.89 -10.90
CA VAL A 435 -12.65 -33.48 -10.19
C VAL A 435 -12.18 -34.50 -9.16
N GLU A 436 -12.48 -34.24 -7.89
CA GLU A 436 -12.31 -35.21 -6.80
C GLU A 436 -13.57 -36.07 -6.69
N TRP A 437 -13.42 -37.39 -6.56
CA TRP A 437 -14.54 -38.32 -6.48
C TRP A 437 -14.31 -39.45 -5.47
N SER A 438 -15.40 -40.10 -5.06
CA SER A 438 -15.38 -41.24 -4.16
C SER A 438 -16.40 -42.30 -4.56
N LEU A 439 -16.03 -43.56 -4.38
CA LEU A 439 -16.86 -44.75 -4.56
C LEU A 439 -17.14 -45.35 -3.18
N ASP A 440 -18.41 -45.52 -2.81
CA ASP A 440 -18.76 -46.15 -1.55
C ASP A 440 -18.79 -47.69 -1.62
N HIS A 441 -19.05 -48.34 -0.49
CA HIS A 441 -19.18 -49.80 -0.43
C HIS A 441 -20.45 -50.36 -1.09
N GLU A 442 -21.41 -49.50 -1.46
CA GLU A 442 -22.60 -49.84 -2.26
C GLU A 442 -22.37 -49.62 -3.77
N ASP A 443 -21.10 -49.40 -4.17
CA ASP A 443 -20.66 -49.10 -5.53
C ASP A 443 -21.31 -47.84 -6.15
N ARG A 444 -21.75 -46.88 -5.31
CA ARG A 444 -22.24 -45.57 -5.74
C ARG A 444 -21.08 -44.56 -5.87
N LEU A 445 -21.08 -43.82 -6.96
CA LEU A 445 -20.08 -42.78 -7.25
C LEU A 445 -20.59 -41.40 -6.83
N PHE A 446 -19.76 -40.67 -6.10
CA PHE A 446 -20.01 -39.31 -5.64
C PHE A 446 -18.91 -38.36 -6.10
N VAL A 447 -19.30 -37.18 -6.59
CA VAL A 447 -18.41 -36.05 -6.81
C VAL A 447 -18.21 -35.33 -5.47
N LEU A 448 -16.96 -35.13 -5.07
CA LEU A 448 -16.57 -34.47 -3.82
C LEU A 448 -16.16 -33.00 -4.02
N GLN A 449 -15.59 -32.69 -5.18
CA GLN A 449 -15.15 -31.34 -5.57
C GLN A 449 -15.00 -31.27 -7.09
N SER A 450 -15.25 -30.10 -7.67
CA SER A 450 -14.91 -29.77 -9.07
C SER A 450 -14.33 -28.37 -9.09
N ARG A 451 -13.21 -28.18 -9.79
CA ARG A 451 -12.61 -26.86 -9.98
C ARG A 451 -12.00 -26.71 -11.38
N PRO A 452 -11.85 -25.47 -11.89
CA PRO A 452 -11.14 -25.21 -13.14
C PRO A 452 -9.73 -25.78 -13.15
N LEU A 453 -9.36 -26.40 -14.26
CA LEU A 453 -8.02 -26.91 -14.53
C LEU A 453 -7.36 -26.05 -15.61
N MET A 454 -6.23 -25.42 -15.27
CA MET A 454 -5.42 -24.67 -16.24
C MET A 454 -4.46 -25.63 -16.94
N ARG A 455 -4.33 -25.49 -18.27
CA ARG A 455 -3.28 -26.18 -19.03
C ARG A 455 -1.91 -25.62 -18.65
N ALA A 456 -0.89 -26.47 -18.63
CA ALA A 456 0.47 -25.99 -18.79
C ALA A 456 0.58 -25.29 -20.16
N GLU A 457 1.09 -24.05 -20.17
CA GLU A 457 1.56 -23.42 -21.41
C GLU A 457 2.81 -24.20 -21.86
N GLY A 458 2.61 -25.24 -22.66
CA GLY A 458 3.70 -26.03 -23.20
C GLY A 458 4.27 -25.35 -24.43
N THR A 459 5.52 -24.88 -24.33
CA THR A 459 6.45 -24.98 -25.46
C THR A 459 6.79 -26.45 -25.64
N ASP A 460 6.59 -26.95 -26.86
CA ASP A 460 7.01 -28.31 -27.24
C ASP A 460 8.51 -28.51 -26.96
N ARG A 461 8.83 -29.71 -26.46
CA ARG A 461 10.17 -30.35 -26.40
C ARG A 461 11.20 -29.77 -25.43
N ALA A 462 11.44 -30.53 -24.35
CA ALA A 462 12.76 -30.67 -23.74
C ALA A 462 13.73 -31.49 -24.64
N GLU A 463 13.87 -31.11 -25.91
CA GLU A 463 14.90 -31.61 -26.83
C GLU A 463 15.62 -30.41 -27.46
N CYS A 464 16.19 -29.56 -26.61
CA CYS A 464 17.40 -28.76 -26.82
C CYS A 464 17.44 -27.70 -25.71
N CYS A 465 18.15 -27.99 -24.61
CA CYS A 465 18.57 -26.92 -23.70
C CYS A 465 19.46 -25.97 -24.50
N GLU A 466 19.02 -24.74 -24.76
CA GLU A 466 19.92 -23.71 -25.26
C GLU A 466 20.90 -23.35 -24.15
N PHE A 467 22.15 -23.77 -24.31
CA PHE A 467 23.21 -23.46 -23.36
C PHE A 467 23.81 -22.10 -23.65
N VAL A 468 24.12 -21.35 -22.59
CA VAL A 468 24.92 -20.14 -22.71
C VAL A 468 26.31 -20.52 -23.25
N PRO A 469 26.74 -19.99 -24.42
CA PRO A 469 28.02 -20.35 -25.01
C PRO A 469 29.19 -20.13 -24.05
N GLY A 470 30.02 -21.18 -23.86
CA GLY A 470 31.21 -21.12 -22.98
C GLY A 470 30.95 -21.39 -21.50
N ARG A 471 29.74 -21.77 -21.07
CA ARG A 471 29.43 -22.17 -19.69
C ARG A 471 28.97 -23.62 -19.62
N THR A 472 29.54 -24.38 -18.67
CA THR A 472 29.12 -25.75 -18.39
C THR A 472 28.01 -25.75 -17.34
N PRO A 473 26.86 -26.39 -17.60
CA PRO A 473 25.79 -26.51 -16.62
C PRO A 473 26.17 -27.48 -15.48
N LEU A 474 25.79 -27.14 -14.24
CA LEU A 474 25.89 -28.03 -13.08
C LEU A 474 24.79 -29.10 -13.12
N LEU A 475 23.62 -28.74 -13.65
CA LEU A 475 22.46 -29.60 -13.74
C LEU A 475 21.66 -29.27 -15.00
N CYS A 476 21.14 -30.31 -15.65
CA CYS A 476 20.19 -30.20 -16.75
C CYS A 476 19.07 -31.23 -16.56
N GLY A 477 17.84 -30.84 -16.91
CA GLY A 477 16.65 -31.67 -16.80
C GLY A 477 15.71 -31.20 -15.69
N GLY A 478 14.69 -32.00 -15.38
CA GLY A 478 13.58 -31.61 -14.52
C GLY A 478 12.46 -30.91 -15.31
N GLN A 479 11.31 -30.77 -14.66
CA GLN A 479 10.13 -30.15 -15.24
C GLN A 479 10.01 -28.69 -14.78
N PRO A 480 9.84 -27.73 -15.71
CA PRO A 480 9.58 -26.34 -15.36
C PRO A 480 8.22 -26.21 -14.70
N ALA A 481 8.20 -25.94 -13.41
CA ALA A 481 6.99 -25.65 -12.66
C ALA A 481 6.58 -24.17 -12.81
N ALA A 482 7.57 -23.27 -12.79
CA ALA A 482 7.40 -21.84 -12.98
C ALA A 482 8.59 -21.28 -13.79
N LEU A 483 8.30 -20.59 -14.88
CA LEU A 483 9.31 -20.09 -15.80
C LEU A 483 10.11 -18.92 -15.20
N GLY A 484 11.28 -18.67 -15.78
CA GLY A 484 12.13 -17.52 -15.46
C GLY A 484 13.52 -17.89 -14.99
N MET A 485 14.30 -16.86 -14.65
CA MET A 485 15.72 -16.98 -14.34
C MET A 485 16.04 -16.31 -13.01
N ALA A 486 16.85 -16.95 -12.18
CA ALA A 486 17.19 -16.48 -10.84
C ALA A 486 18.62 -16.88 -10.46
N SER A 487 19.32 -16.02 -9.72
CA SER A 487 20.64 -16.35 -9.16
C SER A 487 20.67 -16.03 -7.67
N GLY A 488 21.38 -16.86 -6.92
CA GLY A 488 21.40 -16.80 -5.46
C GLY A 488 22.23 -17.91 -4.84
N MET A 489 22.45 -17.79 -3.54
CA MET A 489 23.12 -18.83 -2.74
C MET A 489 22.18 -20.01 -2.54
N VAL A 490 22.66 -21.23 -2.77
CA VAL A 490 21.93 -22.47 -2.53
C VAL A 490 21.66 -22.62 -1.04
N TYR A 491 20.39 -22.77 -0.68
CA TYR A 491 19.96 -23.11 0.67
C TYR A 491 19.27 -24.47 0.64
N SER A 492 20.01 -25.51 1.05
CA SER A 492 19.49 -26.88 1.13
C SER A 492 18.63 -27.06 2.38
N VAL A 493 17.34 -27.38 2.21
CA VAL A 493 16.41 -27.67 3.31
C VAL A 493 16.42 -29.16 3.61
N GLN A 494 16.80 -29.52 4.84
CA GLN A 494 16.71 -30.90 5.33
C GLN A 494 15.54 -31.13 6.29
N SER A 495 15.00 -30.06 6.90
CA SER A 495 13.78 -30.09 7.72
C SER A 495 13.03 -28.75 7.61
N ASP A 496 11.70 -28.77 7.76
CA ASP A 496 10.85 -27.58 7.62
C ASP A 496 11.10 -26.50 8.69
N HIS A 497 11.81 -26.83 9.78
CA HIS A 497 12.21 -25.88 10.82
C HIS A 497 13.34 -24.93 10.40
N ALA A 498 14.01 -25.19 9.27
CA ALA A 498 15.13 -24.37 8.79
C ALA A 498 14.69 -23.23 7.84
N LEU A 499 13.39 -22.95 7.70
CA LEU A 499 12.87 -21.97 6.75
C LEU A 499 13.06 -20.50 7.19
N ASP A 500 13.23 -20.26 8.49
CA ASP A 500 13.42 -18.90 9.02
C ASP A 500 14.78 -18.31 8.66
N ASP A 501 15.81 -19.15 8.64
CA ASP A 501 17.22 -18.80 8.42
C ASP A 501 17.58 -18.61 6.94
N ILE A 502 16.60 -18.71 6.03
CA ILE A 502 16.83 -18.54 4.59
C ILE A 502 17.26 -17.10 4.30
N PRO A 503 18.45 -16.87 3.71
CA PRO A 503 18.89 -15.54 3.33
C PRO A 503 18.08 -15.00 2.15
N LYS A 504 17.86 -13.68 2.13
CA LYS A 504 17.14 -13.02 1.05
C LYS A 504 17.87 -13.18 -0.29
N GLY A 505 17.16 -13.63 -1.31
CA GLY A 505 17.69 -13.94 -2.64
C GLY A 505 18.24 -15.35 -2.81
N ALA A 506 18.05 -16.27 -1.84
CA ALA A 506 18.58 -17.64 -1.94
C ALA A 506 17.87 -18.51 -3.00
N ILE A 507 18.55 -19.53 -3.51
CA ILE A 507 17.95 -20.61 -4.30
C ILE A 507 17.62 -21.77 -3.35
N LEU A 508 16.35 -22.06 -3.16
CA LEU A 508 15.88 -23.12 -2.28
C LEU A 508 16.08 -24.48 -2.96
N VAL A 509 16.79 -25.39 -2.31
CA VAL A 509 16.96 -26.76 -2.80
C VAL A 509 16.40 -27.73 -1.77
N ALA A 510 15.47 -28.59 -2.18
CA ALA A 510 14.80 -29.53 -1.29
C ALA A 510 14.56 -30.88 -1.95
N ARG A 511 14.39 -31.93 -1.14
CA ARG A 511 14.13 -33.28 -1.66
C ARG A 511 12.74 -33.42 -2.27
N GLN A 512 11.74 -32.81 -1.64
CA GLN A 512 10.34 -32.91 -2.05
C GLN A 512 9.66 -31.55 -1.93
N THR A 513 8.57 -31.36 -2.67
CA THR A 513 7.73 -30.17 -2.51
C THR A 513 7.06 -30.15 -1.15
N SER A 514 7.12 -29.03 -0.41
CA SER A 514 6.40 -28.85 0.85
C SER A 514 5.49 -27.62 0.78
N PRO A 515 4.25 -27.71 1.27
CA PRO A 515 3.38 -26.55 1.45
C PRO A 515 4.02 -25.48 2.36
N ALA A 516 4.90 -25.86 3.29
CA ALA A 516 5.57 -24.93 4.21
C ALA A 516 6.42 -23.86 3.49
N TYR A 517 6.90 -24.13 2.26
CA TYR A 517 7.77 -23.23 1.51
C TYR A 517 7.10 -21.91 1.12
N VAL A 518 5.76 -21.80 1.20
CA VAL A 518 5.03 -20.54 0.98
C VAL A 518 5.55 -19.41 1.88
N ALA A 519 5.92 -19.70 3.14
CA ALA A 519 6.47 -18.70 4.05
C ALA A 519 7.86 -18.20 3.61
N ALA A 520 8.61 -19.02 2.88
CA ALA A 520 9.94 -18.70 2.35
C ALA A 520 9.89 -18.00 0.97
N MET A 521 8.74 -18.03 0.27
CA MET A 521 8.60 -17.48 -1.09
C MET A 521 8.94 -15.98 -1.18
N GLY A 522 8.70 -15.21 -0.13
CA GLY A 522 9.10 -13.79 -0.07
C GLY A 522 10.61 -13.56 0.05
N LYS A 523 11.38 -14.60 0.42
CA LYS A 523 12.83 -14.53 0.63
C LYS A 523 13.62 -15.17 -0.52
N VAL A 524 13.10 -16.21 -1.17
CA VAL A 524 13.85 -16.98 -2.18
C VAL A 524 13.79 -16.34 -3.57
N ALA A 525 14.87 -16.51 -4.34
CA ALA A 525 14.94 -16.11 -5.72
C ALA A 525 14.47 -17.21 -6.68
N GLY A 526 14.57 -18.48 -6.30
CA GLY A 526 14.19 -19.64 -7.11
C GLY A 526 14.09 -20.92 -6.26
N ILE A 527 13.43 -21.96 -6.79
CA ILE A 527 13.19 -23.24 -6.09
C ILE A 527 13.57 -24.42 -6.99
N ILE A 528 14.24 -25.42 -6.42
CA ILE A 528 14.64 -26.66 -7.09
C ILE A 528 14.28 -27.85 -6.20
N THR A 529 13.50 -28.82 -6.71
CA THR A 529 13.19 -30.05 -5.96
C THR A 529 13.54 -31.34 -6.70
N ASP A 530 13.99 -32.36 -5.96
CA ASP A 530 14.29 -33.68 -6.54
C ASP A 530 13.02 -34.41 -6.96
N ILE A 531 11.98 -34.34 -6.12
CA ILE A 531 10.69 -34.98 -6.32
C ILE A 531 9.61 -33.89 -6.33
N GLY A 532 8.69 -33.97 -7.29
CA GLY A 532 7.57 -33.05 -7.42
C GLY A 532 6.91 -33.16 -8.78
N SER A 533 5.77 -32.48 -8.96
CA SER A 533 5.09 -32.38 -10.24
C SER A 533 4.94 -30.91 -10.63
N ALA A 534 5.11 -30.58 -11.91
CA ALA A 534 4.89 -29.22 -12.43
C ALA A 534 3.42 -28.75 -12.30
N THR A 535 2.50 -29.70 -12.13
CA THR A 535 1.07 -29.47 -11.89
C THR A 535 0.67 -29.62 -10.42
N GLY A 536 1.63 -29.94 -9.54
CA GLY A 536 1.40 -30.06 -8.10
C GLY A 536 1.14 -28.72 -7.42
N HIS A 537 0.60 -28.76 -6.20
CA HIS A 537 0.19 -27.56 -5.45
C HIS A 537 1.30 -26.51 -5.31
N MET A 538 2.52 -26.91 -4.92
CA MET A 538 3.65 -25.99 -4.76
C MET A 538 4.02 -25.31 -6.09
N ALA A 539 3.95 -26.03 -7.22
CA ALA A 539 4.25 -25.49 -8.53
C ALA A 539 3.28 -24.39 -8.95
N SER A 540 1.99 -24.55 -8.66
CA SER A 540 0.98 -23.50 -8.87
C SER A 540 1.28 -22.26 -8.03
N VAL A 541 1.62 -22.43 -6.73
CA VAL A 541 1.95 -21.30 -5.87
C VAL A 541 3.25 -20.61 -6.32
N ALA A 542 4.27 -21.35 -6.73
CA ALA A 542 5.50 -20.76 -7.24
C ALA A 542 5.28 -19.90 -8.50
N ARG A 543 4.40 -20.36 -9.42
CA ARG A 543 3.96 -19.57 -10.60
C ARG A 543 3.26 -18.28 -10.17
N GLU A 544 2.34 -18.37 -9.23
CA GLU A 544 1.63 -17.22 -8.67
C GLU A 544 2.56 -16.17 -8.04
N PHE A 545 3.70 -16.59 -7.48
CA PHE A 545 4.70 -15.70 -6.90
C PHE A 545 5.77 -15.23 -7.91
N GLY A 546 5.73 -15.74 -9.15
CA GLY A 546 6.74 -15.44 -10.17
C GLY A 546 8.15 -15.88 -9.75
N ILE A 547 8.23 -17.00 -9.03
CA ILE A 547 9.49 -17.59 -8.56
C ILE A 547 9.88 -18.71 -9.52
N PRO A 548 10.98 -18.58 -10.28
CA PRO A 548 11.50 -19.64 -11.13
C PRO A 548 11.63 -20.95 -10.36
N THR A 549 10.98 -22.00 -10.84
CA THR A 549 10.89 -23.29 -10.13
C THR A 549 11.07 -24.46 -11.06
N LEU A 550 11.96 -25.37 -10.68
CA LEU A 550 12.25 -26.62 -11.36
C LEU A 550 11.96 -27.79 -10.42
N VAL A 551 11.12 -28.73 -10.83
CA VAL A 551 10.73 -29.90 -10.03
C VAL A 551 11.11 -31.19 -10.76
N ASP A 552 11.05 -32.32 -10.06
CA ASP A 552 11.41 -33.64 -10.61
C ASP A 552 12.84 -33.71 -11.17
N VAL A 553 13.78 -33.04 -10.49
CA VAL A 553 15.18 -32.97 -10.91
C VAL A 553 15.94 -34.26 -10.53
N GLY A 554 15.42 -35.03 -9.58
CA GLY A 554 15.95 -36.31 -9.08
C GLY A 554 17.23 -36.24 -8.24
N ARG A 555 18.14 -35.29 -8.50
CA ARG A 555 19.50 -35.26 -7.90
C ARG A 555 20.04 -33.87 -7.54
N ALA A 556 19.20 -32.85 -7.50
CA ALA A 556 19.55 -31.50 -7.07
C ALA A 556 20.12 -31.45 -5.65
N THR A 557 19.51 -32.14 -4.67
CA THR A 557 20.00 -32.08 -3.26
C THR A 557 21.39 -32.68 -3.06
N HIS A 558 21.82 -33.57 -3.97
CA HIS A 558 23.13 -34.20 -3.94
C HIS A 558 24.19 -33.39 -4.71
N LEU A 559 23.80 -32.67 -5.77
CA LEU A 559 24.71 -31.94 -6.64
C LEU A 559 24.92 -30.48 -6.23
N LEU A 560 23.90 -29.83 -5.66
CA LEU A 560 23.94 -28.43 -5.28
C LEU A 560 24.29 -28.31 -3.79
N ALA A 561 25.52 -27.90 -3.50
CA ALA A 561 26.00 -27.76 -2.13
C ALA A 561 25.47 -26.49 -1.45
N HIS A 562 25.08 -26.59 -0.17
CA HIS A 562 24.64 -25.45 0.63
C HIS A 562 25.69 -24.34 0.65
N GLY A 563 25.27 -23.08 0.46
CA GLY A 563 26.12 -21.90 0.43
C GLY A 563 26.85 -21.63 -0.89
N THR A 564 26.63 -22.45 -1.94
CA THR A 564 27.20 -22.18 -3.27
C THR A 564 26.33 -21.23 -4.07
N GLU A 565 26.94 -20.28 -4.78
CA GLU A 565 26.19 -19.40 -5.69
C GLU A 565 25.87 -20.16 -6.98
N VAL A 566 24.61 -20.12 -7.41
CA VAL A 566 24.15 -20.74 -8.65
C VAL A 566 23.24 -19.80 -9.43
N THR A 567 23.02 -20.10 -10.71
CA THR A 567 21.99 -19.46 -11.53
C THR A 567 21.04 -20.52 -12.07
N LEU A 568 19.78 -20.44 -11.67
CA LEU A 568 18.68 -21.24 -12.16
C LEU A 568 18.07 -20.59 -13.41
N ASP A 569 18.04 -21.34 -14.50
CA ASP A 569 17.21 -21.09 -15.66
C ASP A 569 16.09 -22.14 -15.66
N ALA A 570 14.97 -21.77 -15.05
CA ALA A 570 13.83 -22.67 -14.95
C ALA A 570 13.12 -22.82 -16.30
N THR A 571 13.27 -21.86 -17.22
CA THR A 571 12.67 -21.93 -18.56
C THR A 571 13.29 -23.03 -19.39
N ASN A 572 14.63 -23.14 -19.37
CA ASN A 572 15.36 -24.15 -20.15
C ASN A 572 15.70 -25.41 -19.34
N GLY A 573 15.36 -25.45 -18.05
CA GLY A 573 15.66 -26.58 -17.17
C GLY A 573 17.15 -26.77 -16.89
N VAL A 574 17.89 -25.66 -16.71
CA VAL A 574 19.34 -25.67 -16.55
C VAL A 574 19.75 -24.91 -15.28
N VAL A 575 20.76 -25.42 -14.58
CA VAL A 575 21.39 -24.73 -13.44
C VAL A 575 22.88 -24.54 -13.74
N TYR A 576 23.37 -23.31 -13.63
CA TYR A 576 24.76 -22.93 -13.85
C TYR A 576 25.49 -22.65 -12.54
N ALA A 577 26.80 -22.84 -12.53
CA ALA A 577 27.67 -22.43 -11.44
C ALA A 577 27.87 -20.91 -11.42
N GLY A 578 27.76 -20.31 -10.23
CA GLY A 578 27.93 -18.88 -10.00
C GLY A 578 26.83 -18.04 -10.64
N ARG A 579 27.02 -16.72 -10.61
CA ARG A 579 26.14 -15.75 -11.24
C ARG A 579 26.39 -15.62 -12.75
N VAL A 580 25.34 -15.76 -13.55
CA VAL A 580 25.37 -15.59 -15.02
C VAL A 580 24.56 -14.34 -15.36
N GLN A 581 25.23 -13.22 -15.64
CA GLN A 581 24.58 -11.92 -15.75
C GLN A 581 23.79 -11.77 -17.07
N GLU A 582 24.20 -12.50 -18.10
CA GLU A 582 23.63 -12.51 -19.45
C GLU A 582 22.16 -12.94 -19.47
N ILE A 583 21.78 -13.83 -18.54
CA ILE A 583 20.42 -14.39 -18.40
C ILE A 583 19.58 -13.68 -17.33
N LEU A 584 20.17 -12.78 -16.52
CA LEU A 584 19.47 -12.10 -15.41
C LEU A 584 18.87 -10.73 -15.78
N SER A 585 19.05 -10.26 -17.02
CA SER A 585 18.75 -8.89 -17.45
C SER A 585 17.25 -8.55 -17.60
N GLU A 586 16.35 -9.54 -17.52
CA GLU A 586 14.92 -9.36 -17.84
C GLU A 586 13.96 -9.31 -16.64
N ARG A 587 14.44 -9.43 -15.39
CA ARG A 587 13.50 -9.53 -14.26
C ARG A 587 12.89 -8.18 -13.87
N ARG A 588 11.61 -7.98 -14.17
CA ARG A 588 10.77 -7.00 -13.47
C ARG A 588 10.22 -7.63 -12.18
N PRO A 589 10.27 -6.93 -11.03
CA PRO A 589 9.63 -7.42 -9.82
C PRO A 589 8.11 -7.55 -10.06
N VAL A 590 7.54 -8.71 -9.71
CA VAL A 590 6.11 -8.97 -9.81
C VAL A 590 5.44 -8.33 -8.60
N ASN A 591 4.54 -7.37 -8.82
CA ASN A 591 3.69 -6.83 -7.76
C ASN A 591 2.55 -7.82 -7.48
N LEU A 592 2.68 -8.62 -6.42
CA LEU A 592 1.72 -9.66 -6.02
C LEU A 592 0.36 -9.09 -5.58
N MET A 593 0.29 -7.82 -5.20
CA MET A 593 -0.96 -7.15 -4.82
C MET A 593 -1.70 -6.55 -6.02
N LYS A 594 -1.09 -6.50 -7.20
CA LYS A 594 -1.69 -5.80 -8.34
C LYS A 594 -3.06 -6.42 -8.67
N GLY A 595 -4.10 -5.59 -8.67
CA GLY A 595 -5.48 -6.01 -8.94
C GLY A 595 -6.25 -6.54 -7.73
N SER A 596 -5.60 -6.67 -6.57
CA SER A 596 -6.23 -7.10 -5.32
C SER A 596 -7.24 -6.07 -4.80
N PRO A 597 -8.15 -6.46 -3.88
CA PRO A 597 -9.07 -5.55 -3.20
C PRO A 597 -8.39 -4.36 -2.52
N VAL A 598 -7.35 -4.61 -1.72
CA VAL A 598 -6.63 -3.56 -0.99
C VAL A 598 -5.87 -2.63 -1.95
N TYR A 599 -5.27 -3.19 -3.00
CA TYR A 599 -4.59 -2.40 -4.03
C TYR A 599 -5.55 -1.45 -4.75
N LYS A 600 -6.72 -1.96 -5.18
CA LYS A 600 -7.77 -1.15 -5.82
C LYS A 600 -8.33 -0.08 -4.88
N ALA A 601 -8.51 -0.40 -3.60
CA ALA A 601 -8.97 0.54 -2.58
C ALA A 601 -7.98 1.71 -2.43
N LEU A 602 -6.68 1.42 -2.35
CA LEU A 602 -5.65 2.47 -2.30
C LEU A 602 -5.64 3.29 -3.60
N GLN A 603 -5.69 2.66 -4.77
CA GLN A 603 -5.76 3.38 -6.05
C GLN A 603 -6.95 4.35 -6.12
N GLU A 604 -8.12 3.93 -5.62
CA GLU A 604 -9.30 4.77 -5.58
C GLU A 604 -9.12 5.94 -4.61
N ALA A 605 -8.53 5.70 -3.44
CA ALA A 605 -8.22 6.74 -2.48
C ALA A 605 -7.21 7.76 -3.03
N LEU A 606 -6.17 7.30 -3.74
CA LEU A 606 -5.14 8.17 -4.31
C LEU A 606 -5.70 9.22 -5.28
N LYS A 607 -6.84 8.97 -5.95
CA LYS A 607 -7.52 9.96 -6.80
C LYS A 607 -7.93 11.22 -6.05
N PHE A 608 -8.19 11.11 -4.74
CA PHE A 608 -8.55 12.23 -3.86
C PHE A 608 -7.34 12.83 -3.13
N ILE A 609 -6.16 12.21 -3.25
CA ILE A 609 -4.97 12.59 -2.49
C ILE A 609 -3.93 13.27 -3.40
N ILE A 610 -3.47 12.57 -4.45
CA ILE A 610 -2.27 12.92 -5.22
C ILE A 610 -2.48 13.99 -6.31
N PRO A 611 -3.55 13.94 -7.14
CA PRO A 611 -3.65 14.84 -8.29
C PRO A 611 -3.57 16.31 -7.89
N LEU A 612 -2.72 17.07 -8.59
CA LEU A 612 -2.58 18.52 -8.39
C LEU A 612 -3.34 19.26 -9.50
N ASN A 613 -4.50 19.80 -9.17
CA ASN A 613 -5.35 20.56 -10.09
C ASN A 613 -5.09 22.07 -9.97
N LEU A 614 -4.71 22.54 -8.78
CA LEU A 614 -4.38 23.95 -8.50
C LEU A 614 -2.92 24.28 -8.80
N VAL A 615 -2.53 24.26 -10.08
CA VAL A 615 -1.14 24.49 -10.50
C VAL A 615 -0.77 25.98 -10.48
N ASP A 616 -1.66 26.86 -10.98
CA ASP A 616 -1.40 28.29 -11.13
C ASP A 616 -2.19 29.14 -10.11
N PRO A 617 -1.50 29.83 -9.17
CA PRO A 617 -2.12 30.74 -8.20
C PRO A 617 -2.87 31.93 -8.79
N GLN A 618 -2.62 32.29 -10.05
CA GLN A 618 -3.27 33.44 -10.68
C GLN A 618 -4.62 33.09 -11.31
N MET A 619 -4.99 31.80 -11.38
CA MET A 619 -6.25 31.41 -12.00
C MET A 619 -7.46 31.68 -11.09
N PRO A 620 -8.64 32.01 -11.65
CA PRO A 620 -9.83 32.33 -10.86
C PRO A 620 -10.35 31.19 -9.98
N ASN A 621 -9.97 29.94 -10.30
CA ASN A 621 -10.36 28.74 -9.56
C ASN A 621 -9.46 28.47 -8.35
N PHE A 622 -8.45 29.31 -8.07
CA PHE A 622 -7.59 29.21 -6.89
C PHE A 622 -8.32 29.70 -5.63
N THR A 623 -9.37 28.96 -5.24
CA THR A 623 -10.21 29.24 -4.07
C THR A 623 -10.36 27.98 -3.22
N PRO A 624 -10.77 28.10 -1.94
CA PRO A 624 -11.06 26.94 -1.08
C PRO A 624 -12.03 25.92 -1.71
N GLU A 625 -13.02 26.41 -2.46
CA GLU A 625 -14.02 25.59 -3.15
C GLU A 625 -13.44 24.88 -4.38
N GLY A 626 -12.40 25.44 -4.98
CA GLY A 626 -11.68 24.87 -6.12
C GLY A 626 -10.79 23.68 -5.77
N CYS A 627 -10.45 23.47 -4.49
CA CYS A 627 -9.62 22.35 -4.06
C CYS A 627 -10.35 21.02 -4.26
N GLN A 628 -9.86 20.10 -5.09
CA GLN A 628 -10.52 18.80 -5.32
C GLN A 628 -9.83 17.65 -4.60
N THR A 629 -8.54 17.81 -4.30
CA THR A 629 -7.71 16.80 -3.66
C THR A 629 -7.04 17.34 -2.39
N LEU A 630 -6.45 16.46 -1.59
CA LEU A 630 -5.59 16.87 -0.48
C LEU A 630 -4.39 17.70 -0.98
N HIS A 631 -3.79 17.33 -2.11
CA HIS A 631 -2.70 18.10 -2.72
C HIS A 631 -3.11 19.54 -3.04
N ASP A 632 -4.32 19.74 -3.56
CA ASP A 632 -4.85 21.07 -3.83
C ASP A 632 -4.97 21.92 -2.54
N ILE A 633 -5.46 21.32 -1.45
CA ILE A 633 -5.58 21.99 -0.14
C ILE A 633 -4.21 22.42 0.37
N ILE A 634 -3.23 21.51 0.34
CA ILE A 634 -1.85 21.78 0.76
C ILE A 634 -1.26 22.93 -0.06
N ARG A 635 -1.41 22.85 -1.40
CA ARG A 635 -0.91 23.86 -2.33
C ARG A 635 -1.53 25.23 -2.07
N PHE A 636 -2.84 25.27 -1.85
CA PHE A 636 -3.58 26.49 -1.52
C PHE A 636 -3.08 27.12 -0.22
N CYS A 637 -3.05 26.34 0.87
CA CYS A 637 -2.61 26.83 2.17
C CYS A 637 -1.17 27.31 2.18
N HIS A 638 -0.26 26.58 1.52
CA HIS A 638 1.13 26.99 1.36
C HIS A 638 1.22 28.34 0.62
N GLU A 639 0.52 28.50 -0.50
CA GLU A 639 0.55 29.74 -1.28
C GLU A 639 -0.03 30.94 -0.50
N VAL A 640 -1.14 30.75 0.21
CA VAL A 640 -1.75 31.79 1.05
C VAL A 640 -0.83 32.18 2.21
N ALA A 641 -0.20 31.21 2.88
CA ALA A 641 0.70 31.47 3.98
C ALA A 641 1.90 32.32 3.55
N MET A 642 2.47 32.02 2.37
CA MET A 642 3.55 32.79 1.76
C MET A 642 3.14 34.23 1.47
N HIS A 643 1.93 34.43 0.93
CA HIS A 643 1.41 35.76 0.64
C HIS A 643 1.11 36.58 1.91
N GLU A 644 0.66 35.94 2.98
CA GLU A 644 0.44 36.60 4.28
C GLU A 644 1.75 36.98 4.98
N MET A 645 2.82 36.18 4.82
CA MET A 645 4.15 36.54 5.31
C MET A 645 4.73 37.75 4.55
N PHE A 646 4.54 37.81 3.23
CA PHE A 646 4.97 38.96 2.42
C PHE A 646 4.35 40.29 2.91
N ARG A 647 3.09 40.26 3.34
CA ARG A 647 2.32 41.41 3.86
C ARG A 647 2.73 41.91 5.24
N LEU A 648 3.62 41.20 5.96
CA LEU A 648 4.14 41.66 7.26
C LEU A 648 4.75 43.07 7.17
N SER A 649 5.33 43.42 6.03
CA SER A 649 5.92 44.73 5.75
C SER A 649 4.91 45.88 5.75
N ASP A 650 3.68 45.65 5.25
CA ASP A 650 2.62 46.65 5.15
C ASP A 650 1.96 46.93 6.50
N GLU A 651 2.05 45.97 7.43
CA GLU A 651 1.45 46.04 8.76
C GLU A 651 2.33 46.75 9.80
N LEU A 652 3.52 47.26 9.45
CA LEU A 652 4.44 48.00 10.34
C LEU A 652 4.02 49.47 10.53
N PRO A 653 3.37 49.87 11.64
CA PRO A 653 2.93 51.24 11.85
C PRO A 653 3.85 51.91 12.89
N HIS A 654 4.82 52.72 12.44
CA HIS A 654 5.48 53.76 13.26
C HIS A 654 6.11 53.33 14.61
N ALA A 655 6.28 52.02 14.87
CA ALA A 655 6.72 51.47 16.15
C ALA A 655 8.24 51.57 16.33
N GLN A 656 8.78 52.79 16.39
CA GLN A 656 10.20 53.05 16.68
C GLN A 656 10.63 52.54 18.08
N SER A 657 9.69 52.25 18.98
CA SER A 657 9.98 51.92 20.38
C SER A 657 10.54 50.50 20.63
N ALA A 658 10.46 49.58 19.67
CA ALA A 658 10.77 48.16 19.87
C ALA A 658 11.78 47.57 18.88
N ALA A 659 12.36 48.35 17.98
CA ALA A 659 13.32 47.88 16.99
C ALA A 659 14.76 48.17 17.42
N HIS A 660 15.67 47.24 17.17
CA HIS A 660 17.10 47.45 17.37
C HIS A 660 17.71 48.14 16.14
N GLU A 661 18.47 49.21 16.32
CA GLU A 661 19.17 49.83 15.21
C GLU A 661 20.37 48.95 14.80
N LEU A 662 20.45 48.55 13.54
CA LEU A 662 21.58 47.80 13.00
C LEU A 662 22.66 48.78 12.54
N ARG A 663 23.84 48.72 13.17
CA ARG A 663 25.01 49.44 12.69
C ARG A 663 25.49 48.79 11.42
N THR A 664 25.27 49.48 10.31
CA THR A 664 25.80 49.11 9.00
C THR A 664 26.70 50.25 8.51
N GLY A 665 27.61 49.94 7.59
CA GLY A 665 28.35 50.97 6.83
C GLY A 665 27.48 51.65 5.76
N LEU A 666 26.15 51.54 5.83
CA LEU A 666 25.24 52.07 4.84
C LEU A 666 24.79 53.51 5.21
N PRO A 667 24.46 54.33 4.22
CA PRO A 667 24.11 55.74 4.41
C PRO A 667 22.67 55.97 4.92
N PHE A 668 22.02 54.96 5.50
CA PHE A 668 20.68 55.02 6.07
C PHE A 668 20.54 54.02 7.23
N LYS A 669 19.61 54.29 8.14
CA LYS A 669 19.37 53.47 9.33
C LYS A 669 18.45 52.29 9.01
N ILE A 670 18.83 51.10 9.49
CA ILE A 670 18.02 49.88 9.42
C ILE A 670 17.60 49.49 10.84
N PHE A 671 16.30 49.32 11.04
CA PHE A 671 15.71 48.92 12.31
C PHE A 671 15.27 47.45 12.25
N LEU A 672 15.77 46.63 13.17
CA LEU A 672 15.55 45.19 13.23
C LEU A 672 14.47 44.82 14.24
N TYR A 673 13.54 43.98 13.80
CA TYR A 673 12.62 43.24 14.65
C TYR A 673 13.02 41.77 14.67
N ASP A 674 13.59 41.31 15.77
CA ASP A 674 14.01 39.92 15.94
C ASP A 674 12.83 39.04 16.36
N LEU A 675 12.55 38.01 15.55
CA LEU A 675 11.51 37.01 15.81
C LEU A 675 11.93 35.98 16.88
N GLY A 676 13.19 36.00 17.33
CA GLY A 676 13.68 35.32 18.53
C GLY A 676 14.97 34.52 18.34
N ASP A 677 15.40 34.30 17.10
CA ASP A 677 16.61 33.55 16.73
C ASP A 677 17.44 34.24 15.62
N GLY A 678 17.08 35.48 15.25
CA GLY A 678 17.75 36.22 14.17
C GLY A 678 18.99 36.98 14.61
N VAL A 679 19.22 37.13 15.93
CA VAL A 679 20.33 37.88 16.52
C VAL A 679 20.83 37.12 17.76
N VAL A 680 22.13 37.24 18.09
CA VAL A 680 22.69 36.65 19.32
C VAL A 680 21.90 37.13 20.56
N PRO A 681 21.51 36.23 21.49
CA PRO A 681 20.76 36.59 22.69
C PRO A 681 21.48 37.67 23.51
N ARG A 682 20.76 38.72 23.88
CA ARG A 682 21.31 39.89 24.57
C ARG A 682 20.31 40.50 25.55
N GLU A 683 20.81 41.13 26.62
CA GLU A 683 20.01 42.04 27.45
C GLU A 683 19.75 43.36 26.69
N ARG A 684 18.64 44.05 26.98
CA ARG A 684 18.13 45.20 26.22
C ARG A 684 19.24 46.21 25.85
N GLY A 685 19.61 46.23 24.57
CA GLY A 685 20.49 47.23 23.96
C GLY A 685 19.86 47.80 22.70
N THR A 686 20.11 49.07 22.40
CA THR A 686 19.49 49.80 21.26
C THR A 686 20.19 49.56 19.93
N THR A 687 21.43 49.06 19.90
CA THR A 687 22.20 48.84 18.67
C THR A 687 22.73 47.40 18.53
N VAL A 688 22.71 46.87 17.30
CA VAL A 688 23.20 45.54 16.89
C VAL A 688 24.32 45.72 15.85
N GLY A 689 25.43 44.97 15.97
CA GLY A 689 26.48 44.92 14.94
C GLY A 689 26.20 43.85 13.87
N THR A 690 26.78 43.99 12.68
CA THR A 690 26.66 42.99 11.59
C THR A 690 27.19 41.61 11.97
N GLU A 691 28.23 41.54 12.81
CA GLU A 691 28.81 40.28 13.31
C GLU A 691 27.87 39.53 14.26
N GLU A 692 26.97 40.25 14.93
CA GLU A 692 26.04 39.68 15.92
C GLU A 692 24.71 39.22 15.30
N LEU A 693 24.54 39.41 14.00
CA LEU A 693 23.40 38.93 13.25
C LEU A 693 23.52 37.41 13.09
N LEU A 694 22.43 36.67 13.27
CA LEU A 694 22.36 35.22 12.99
C LEU A 694 21.51 34.91 11.74
N CYS A 695 20.75 35.89 11.25
CA CYS A 695 19.98 35.82 10.02
C CYS A 695 20.89 35.71 8.78
N GLU A 696 20.99 34.52 8.20
CA GLU A 696 21.81 34.28 6.99
C GLU A 696 21.28 35.03 5.76
N PRO A 697 19.97 35.05 5.48
CA PRO A 697 19.41 35.83 4.35
C PRO A 697 19.71 37.32 4.44
N LEU A 698 19.59 37.94 5.62
CA LEU A 698 19.89 39.35 5.79
C LEU A 698 21.40 39.62 5.68
N LYS A 699 22.27 38.75 6.19
CA LYS A 699 23.73 38.87 5.98
C LYS A 699 24.08 38.88 4.50
N ALA A 700 23.54 37.94 3.73
CA ALA A 700 23.75 37.86 2.29
C ALA A 700 23.31 39.16 1.60
N LEU A 701 22.11 39.65 1.92
CA LEU A 701 21.59 40.91 1.39
C LEU A 701 22.52 42.09 1.72
N LEU A 702 22.95 42.22 2.98
CA LEU A 702 23.83 43.30 3.44
C LEU A 702 25.20 43.24 2.79
N ASN A 703 25.80 42.05 2.66
CA ASN A 703 27.07 41.84 1.96
C ASN A 703 27.01 42.33 0.50
N GLY A 704 25.85 42.20 -0.13
CA GLY A 704 25.59 42.77 -1.44
C GLY A 704 25.54 44.31 -1.42
N MET A 705 24.84 44.88 -0.45
CA MET A 705 24.65 46.33 -0.34
C MET A 705 25.92 47.09 0.07
N THR A 706 26.81 46.46 0.83
CA THR A 706 28.08 47.04 1.29
C THR A 706 29.27 46.72 0.37
N HIS A 707 29.03 46.08 -0.78
CA HIS A 707 30.09 45.68 -1.70
C HIS A 707 30.90 46.90 -2.20
N PRO A 708 32.26 46.84 -2.20
CA PRO A 708 33.11 48.00 -2.52
C PRO A 708 32.81 48.67 -3.86
N GLU A 709 32.43 47.88 -4.88
CA GLU A 709 32.11 48.35 -6.23
C GLU A 709 30.87 49.26 -6.30
N VAL A 710 29.98 49.19 -5.31
CA VAL A 710 28.74 49.97 -5.25
C VAL A 710 28.77 50.99 -4.10
N ALA A 711 29.56 50.72 -3.05
CA ALA A 711 29.69 51.59 -1.88
C ALA A 711 30.48 52.89 -2.17
N GLY A 712 31.36 52.92 -3.17
CA GLY A 712 32.29 54.03 -3.43
C GLY A 712 31.72 55.32 -4.05
N GLY A 713 30.40 55.43 -4.29
CA GLY A 713 29.77 56.59 -4.95
C GLY A 713 29.04 57.58 -4.03
N GLN A 714 29.30 57.56 -2.72
CA GLN A 714 28.45 58.20 -1.70
C GLN A 714 28.94 59.58 -1.24
N ASP A 715 28.65 60.64 -2.00
CA ASP A 715 28.64 62.01 -1.48
C ASP A 715 27.25 62.65 -1.69
N GLY A 716 26.57 62.93 -0.57
CA GLY A 716 25.30 63.65 -0.54
C GLY A 716 24.34 63.16 0.56
N ALA A 717 24.15 63.99 1.59
CA ALA A 717 23.19 63.80 2.67
C ALA A 717 21.81 64.37 2.29
N ILE A 718 20.76 63.53 2.36
CA ILE A 718 19.33 63.89 2.27
C ILE A 718 18.58 63.02 3.33
N PRO A 719 17.46 63.48 3.93
CA PRO A 719 17.02 63.06 5.27
C PRO A 719 16.62 61.59 5.49
N GLU A 720 16.72 61.22 6.77
CA GLU A 720 16.46 59.93 7.43
C GLU A 720 15.09 59.30 7.11
N ALA A 721 15.01 58.53 6.03
CA ALA A 721 13.94 57.53 5.88
C ALA A 721 14.40 56.21 6.51
N ALA A 722 13.76 55.81 7.61
CA ALA A 722 14.03 54.56 8.30
C ALA A 722 13.68 53.35 7.43
N SER A 723 14.61 52.40 7.28
CA SER A 723 14.34 51.08 6.70
C SER A 723 14.12 50.06 7.82
N TYR A 724 13.30 49.05 7.59
CA TYR A 724 12.92 48.06 8.59
C TYR A 724 13.24 46.65 8.10
N ALA A 725 13.68 45.77 9.00
CA ALA A 725 13.81 44.35 8.70
C ALA A 725 13.24 43.50 9.83
N VAL A 726 12.35 42.58 9.50
CA VAL A 726 11.90 41.52 10.40
C VAL A 726 12.76 40.30 10.12
N VAL A 727 13.42 39.76 11.15
CA VAL A 727 14.45 38.74 10.98
C VAL A 727 14.25 37.54 11.87
N SER A 728 14.64 36.38 11.35
CA SER A 728 14.90 35.15 12.07
C SER A 728 16.22 34.54 11.55
N ARG A 729 16.66 33.40 12.06
CA ARG A 729 17.84 32.72 11.54
C ARG A 729 17.79 32.46 10.01
N SER A 730 16.63 32.05 9.51
CA SER A 730 16.41 31.57 8.14
C SER A 730 15.41 32.41 7.34
N TYR A 731 14.91 33.51 7.91
CA TYR A 731 13.90 34.36 7.30
C TYR A 731 14.27 35.84 7.41
N VAL A 732 14.03 36.60 6.35
CA VAL A 732 14.12 38.06 6.34
C VAL A 732 12.93 38.64 5.58
N ASN A 733 12.28 39.62 6.19
CA ASN A 733 11.38 40.54 5.51
C ASN A 733 11.95 41.94 5.65
N PHE A 734 12.58 42.44 4.59
CA PHE A 734 13.26 43.73 4.53
C PHE A 734 12.40 44.73 3.76
N SER A 735 12.03 45.83 4.40
CA SER A 735 11.36 46.97 3.78
C SER A 735 12.29 48.17 3.80
N GLY A 736 12.83 48.49 2.62
CA GLY A 736 13.79 49.56 2.41
C GLY A 736 13.16 50.77 1.74
N ARG A 737 13.33 51.95 2.34
CA ARG A 737 13.00 53.23 1.71
C ARG A 737 14.27 53.91 1.20
N LEU A 738 14.55 53.72 -0.08
CA LEU A 738 15.76 54.18 -0.75
C LEU A 738 15.46 55.51 -1.46
N GLY A 739 15.39 56.60 -0.70
CA GLY A 739 14.97 57.92 -1.20
C GLY A 739 13.47 57.96 -1.51
N ASN A 740 13.10 58.18 -2.79
CA ASN A 740 11.71 58.17 -3.26
C ASN A 740 11.22 56.78 -3.72
N HIS A 741 12.02 55.74 -3.49
CA HIS A 741 11.72 54.36 -3.83
C HIS A 741 11.34 53.53 -2.61
N PHE A 742 10.38 52.62 -2.82
CA PHE A 742 10.01 51.60 -1.86
C PHE A 742 10.37 50.24 -2.44
N ALA A 743 11.18 49.48 -1.71
CA ALA A 743 11.57 48.13 -2.06
C ALA A 743 11.29 47.20 -0.89
N THR A 744 10.57 46.11 -1.14
CA THR A 744 10.30 45.07 -0.16
C THR A 744 10.92 43.76 -0.65
N ILE A 745 11.71 43.12 0.21
CA ILE A 745 12.26 41.77 -0.01
C ILE A 745 11.70 40.88 1.09
N ASP A 746 11.17 39.73 0.71
CA ASP A 746 10.76 38.68 1.62
C ASP A 746 11.45 37.39 1.19
N ALA A 747 12.21 36.77 2.08
CA ALA A 747 12.99 35.59 1.75
C ALA A 747 13.07 34.62 2.91
N TYR A 748 12.89 33.35 2.58
CA TYR A 748 13.17 32.22 3.46
C TYR A 748 14.25 31.36 2.80
N ALA A 749 15.34 31.12 3.52
CA ALA A 749 16.42 30.23 3.10
C ALA A 749 16.77 29.30 4.27
N GLY A 750 16.57 28.01 4.05
CA GLY A 750 16.90 26.95 4.98
C GLY A 750 17.26 25.65 4.25
N PRO A 751 17.41 24.54 4.99
CA PRO A 751 17.95 23.30 4.45
C PRO A 751 16.99 22.56 3.50
N VAL A 752 15.68 22.82 3.62
CA VAL A 752 14.65 22.18 2.78
C VAL A 752 14.41 23.00 1.51
N ILE A 753 14.81 22.47 0.36
CA ILE A 753 14.74 23.16 -0.95
C ILE A 753 13.33 23.68 -1.27
N ASN A 754 12.29 22.90 -0.91
CA ASN A 754 10.91 23.23 -1.23
C ASN A 754 10.37 24.44 -0.46
N ASP A 755 10.96 24.75 0.70
CA ASP A 755 10.53 25.86 1.56
C ASP A 755 11.19 27.18 1.15
N ASN A 756 12.24 27.13 0.33
CA ASN A 756 13.06 28.29 0.02
C ASN A 756 12.46 29.17 -1.09
N TYR A 757 12.42 30.48 -0.83
CA TYR A 757 11.92 31.49 -1.76
C TYR A 757 12.55 32.87 -1.56
N ILE A 758 12.51 33.69 -2.61
CA ILE A 758 12.68 35.14 -2.54
C ILE A 758 11.54 35.79 -3.32
N THR A 759 10.84 36.71 -2.67
CA THR A 759 9.88 37.63 -3.28
C THR A 759 10.43 39.04 -3.18
N PHE A 760 10.41 39.77 -4.30
CA PHE A 760 10.86 41.15 -4.40
C PHE A 760 9.74 42.02 -4.97
N SER A 761 9.50 43.18 -4.36
CA SER A 761 8.58 44.20 -4.84
C SER A 761 9.28 45.55 -4.88
N PHE A 762 9.04 46.30 -5.95
CA PHE A 762 9.60 47.63 -6.15
C PHE A 762 8.57 48.59 -6.72
N LYS A 763 8.47 49.79 -6.14
CA LYS A 763 7.56 50.85 -6.60
C LYS A 763 8.09 52.24 -6.22
N GLY A 764 7.84 53.24 -7.08
CA GLY A 764 8.02 54.66 -6.77
C GLY A 764 9.19 55.35 -7.50
N GLY A 765 9.39 56.64 -7.23
CA GLY A 765 10.42 57.52 -7.78
C GLY A 765 10.00 58.98 -7.96
N ALA A 766 10.94 59.92 -7.98
CA ALA A 766 10.68 61.35 -8.23
C ALA A 766 10.74 61.75 -9.72
N ALA A 767 11.02 60.79 -10.61
CA ALA A 767 11.14 61.01 -12.05
C ALA A 767 9.78 61.02 -12.79
N GLU A 768 9.77 61.48 -14.03
CA GLU A 768 8.60 61.41 -14.92
C GLU A 768 8.18 59.95 -15.18
N TYR A 769 6.89 59.73 -15.48
CA TYR A 769 6.30 58.39 -15.63
C TYR A 769 7.09 57.48 -16.59
N VAL A 770 7.53 58.01 -17.73
CA VAL A 770 8.31 57.26 -18.74
C VAL A 770 9.64 56.76 -18.16
N GLN A 771 10.34 57.59 -17.38
CA GLN A 771 11.61 57.22 -16.74
C GLN A 771 11.41 56.19 -15.62
N ARG A 772 10.29 56.28 -14.87
CA ARG A 772 9.95 55.26 -13.86
C ARG A 772 9.64 53.91 -14.49
N VAL A 773 8.94 53.89 -15.63
CA VAL A 773 8.67 52.65 -16.39
C VAL A 773 9.96 52.05 -16.93
N ARG A 774 10.84 52.84 -17.56
CA ARG A 774 12.14 52.35 -18.08
C ARG A 774 13.03 51.76 -16.99
N ARG A 775 13.03 52.35 -15.79
CA ARG A 775 13.73 51.80 -14.62
C ARG A 775 13.14 50.46 -14.17
N ALA A 776 11.81 50.37 -14.09
CA ALA A 776 11.15 49.10 -13.79
C ALA A 776 11.50 48.03 -14.85
N THR A 777 11.61 48.41 -16.13
CA THR A 777 12.04 47.53 -17.23
C THR A 777 13.50 47.10 -17.11
N LEU A 778 14.41 47.99 -16.72
CA LEU A 778 15.82 47.67 -16.43
C LEU A 778 15.92 46.62 -15.31
N LEU A 779 15.24 46.88 -14.19
CA LEU A 779 15.20 45.98 -13.05
C LEU A 779 14.57 44.63 -13.44
N ALA A 780 13.49 44.64 -14.22
CA ALA A 780 12.86 43.44 -14.73
C ALA A 780 13.83 42.60 -15.58
N GLY A 781 14.62 43.25 -16.44
CA GLY A 781 15.61 42.59 -17.29
C GLY A 781 16.72 41.91 -16.48
N ILE A 782 17.26 42.61 -15.46
CA ILE A 782 18.28 42.05 -14.57
C ILE A 782 17.71 40.86 -13.78
N LEU A 783 16.53 41.02 -13.19
CA LEU A 783 15.88 39.98 -12.39
C LEU A 783 15.53 38.73 -13.22
N ARG A 784 15.04 38.90 -14.46
CA ARG A 784 14.82 37.78 -15.39
C ARG A 784 16.11 37.00 -15.66
N ARG A 785 17.23 37.70 -15.88
CA ARG A 785 18.54 37.07 -16.11
C ARG A 785 19.12 36.40 -14.86
N LEU A 786 18.72 36.86 -13.66
CA LEU A 786 19.00 36.18 -12.39
C LEU A 786 18.12 34.94 -12.15
N GLY A 787 17.10 34.70 -12.99
CA GLY A 787 16.20 33.56 -12.91
C GLY A 787 14.88 33.85 -12.18
N PHE A 788 14.56 35.11 -11.88
CA PHE A 788 13.28 35.47 -11.28
C PHE A 788 12.16 35.47 -12.34
N ARG A 789 10.98 35.01 -11.95
CA ARG A 789 9.73 35.30 -12.65
C ARG A 789 9.30 36.71 -12.29
N VAL A 790 9.08 37.56 -13.30
CA VAL A 790 8.85 39.00 -13.10
C VAL A 790 7.52 39.40 -13.73
N SER A 791 6.68 40.08 -12.94
CA SER A 791 5.48 40.80 -13.39
C SER A 791 5.70 42.31 -13.24
N GLN A 792 5.48 43.04 -14.31
CA GLN A 792 5.63 44.50 -14.35
C GLN A 792 4.30 45.12 -14.76
N ASN A 793 3.84 46.12 -14.01
CA ASN A 793 2.69 46.94 -14.35
C ASN A 793 3.06 48.42 -14.20
N GLY A 794 3.40 49.06 -15.31
CA GLY A 794 3.94 50.42 -15.32
C GLY A 794 5.26 50.52 -14.56
N ASP A 795 5.27 51.29 -13.46
CA ASP A 795 6.41 51.50 -12.57
C ASP A 795 6.42 50.58 -11.34
N ALA A 796 5.41 49.73 -11.19
CA ALA A 796 5.37 48.69 -10.18
C ALA A 796 5.94 47.39 -10.72
N LEU A 797 6.82 46.77 -9.94
CA LEU A 797 7.53 45.56 -10.29
C LEU A 797 7.40 44.54 -9.16
N LYS A 798 7.00 43.31 -9.50
CA LYS A 798 7.02 42.16 -8.57
C LYS A 798 7.83 41.04 -9.20
N ALA A 799 8.74 40.45 -8.45
CA ALA A 799 9.61 39.37 -8.90
C ALA A 799 9.70 38.26 -7.87
N GLU A 800 9.83 37.02 -8.33
CA GLU A 800 9.85 35.84 -7.46
C GLU A 800 10.76 34.73 -8.00
N ILE A 801 11.43 34.02 -7.10
CA ILE A 801 12.20 32.80 -7.38
C ILE A 801 12.01 31.79 -6.23
N ARG A 802 11.88 30.50 -6.57
CA ARG A 802 11.57 29.39 -5.63
C ARG A 802 12.40 28.14 -5.95
N LYS A 803 12.51 27.20 -5.00
CA LYS A 803 13.04 25.82 -5.19
C LYS A 803 14.50 25.70 -5.62
N TYR A 804 15.38 26.44 -4.94
CA TYR A 804 16.84 26.30 -5.02
C TYR A 804 17.41 25.89 -3.65
N ASP A 805 18.62 25.34 -3.67
CA ASP A 805 19.38 25.11 -2.44
C ASP A 805 19.72 26.44 -1.74
N GLU A 806 19.97 26.35 -0.43
CA GLU A 806 20.24 27.49 0.44
C GLU A 806 21.40 28.36 -0.07
N SER A 807 22.50 27.73 -0.53
CA SER A 807 23.69 28.45 -1.00
C SER A 807 23.39 29.33 -2.21
N ARG A 808 22.67 28.79 -3.20
CA ARG A 808 22.25 29.56 -4.39
C ARG A 808 21.28 30.69 -4.04
N PHE A 809 20.40 30.50 -3.05
CA PHE A 809 19.50 31.56 -2.59
C PHE A 809 20.26 32.71 -1.93
N LEU A 810 21.24 32.41 -1.09
CA LEU A 810 22.10 33.43 -0.47
C LEU A 810 22.92 34.19 -1.52
N ASP A 811 23.43 33.52 -2.56
CA ASP A 811 24.12 34.18 -3.67
C ASP A 811 23.20 35.14 -4.46
N ARG A 812 21.96 34.72 -4.69
CA ARG A 812 20.93 35.55 -5.35
C ARG A 812 20.54 36.75 -4.49
N LEU A 813 20.39 36.58 -3.18
CA LEU A 813 20.16 37.68 -2.23
C LEU A 813 21.34 38.66 -2.22
N THR A 814 22.58 38.17 -2.26
CA THR A 814 23.78 39.02 -2.35
C THR A 814 23.75 39.86 -3.63
N THR A 815 23.41 39.24 -4.76
CA THR A 815 23.30 39.98 -6.03
C THR A 815 22.14 40.98 -6.03
N LEU A 816 21.02 40.62 -5.41
CA LEU A 816 19.86 41.51 -5.22
C LEU A 816 20.22 42.69 -4.30
N GLY A 817 21.06 42.48 -3.29
CA GLY A 817 21.60 43.55 -2.43
C GLY A 817 22.47 44.53 -3.21
N ARG A 818 23.35 44.03 -4.11
CA ARG A 818 24.13 44.88 -5.02
C ARG A 818 23.20 45.71 -5.92
N LEU A 819 22.16 45.08 -6.45
CA LEU A 819 21.14 45.75 -7.26
C LEU A 819 20.46 46.86 -6.46
N LEU A 820 20.00 46.59 -5.22
CA LEU A 820 19.38 47.59 -4.36
C LEU A 820 20.30 48.79 -4.06
N ALA A 821 21.58 48.55 -3.78
CA ALA A 821 22.53 49.63 -3.57
C ALA A 821 22.73 50.48 -4.84
N SER A 822 22.74 49.85 -6.01
CA SER A 822 22.84 50.53 -7.31
C SER A 822 21.56 51.29 -7.71
N ILE A 823 20.38 50.95 -7.15
CA ILE A 823 19.12 51.68 -7.40
C ILE A 823 19.21 53.13 -6.93
N ARG A 824 20.02 53.43 -5.91
CA ARG A 824 20.20 54.80 -5.41
C ARG A 824 20.95 55.72 -6.39
N SER A 825 21.77 55.16 -7.28
CA SER A 825 22.39 55.90 -8.39
C SER A 825 21.56 55.89 -9.68
N LEU A 826 20.41 55.19 -9.69
CA LEU A 826 19.55 55.02 -10.87
C LEU A 826 18.50 56.13 -11.09
N ASP A 827 18.67 57.31 -10.50
CA ASP A 827 18.06 58.55 -11.03
C ASP A 827 18.77 59.03 -12.30
N LEU A 828 19.04 58.08 -13.19
CA LEU A 828 19.55 58.30 -14.52
C LEU A 828 18.39 58.66 -15.45
N ARG A 829 18.63 59.68 -16.26
CA ARG A 829 17.87 59.94 -17.47
C ARG A 829 18.13 58.76 -18.42
N LEU A 830 17.17 57.84 -18.53
CA LEU A 830 17.19 56.79 -19.56
C LEU A 830 16.49 57.39 -20.78
N ASP A 831 17.26 57.81 -21.77
CA ASP A 831 16.74 58.60 -22.90
C ASP A 831 16.13 57.70 -23.99
N ASP A 832 16.62 56.47 -24.15
CA ASP A 832 16.11 55.46 -25.09
C ASP A 832 16.03 54.03 -24.51
N ASP A 833 15.38 53.11 -25.23
CA ASP A 833 15.19 51.72 -24.81
C ASP A 833 16.42 50.81 -25.12
N GLU A 834 17.34 51.25 -25.98
CA GLU A 834 18.60 50.53 -26.26
C GLU A 834 19.58 50.68 -25.09
N GLU A 835 19.58 51.83 -24.43
CA GLU A 835 20.36 52.13 -23.23
C GLU A 835 19.98 51.22 -22.05
N VAL A 836 18.69 50.88 -21.94
CA VAL A 836 18.20 49.90 -20.95
C VAL A 836 18.86 48.54 -21.18
N SER A 837 18.89 48.06 -22.42
CA SER A 837 19.49 46.76 -22.76
C SER A 837 21.00 46.73 -22.50
N ARG A 838 21.70 47.81 -22.87
CA ARG A 838 23.15 47.97 -22.65
C ARG A 838 23.52 47.93 -21.17
N LYS A 839 22.73 48.61 -20.32
CA LYS A 839 22.93 48.65 -18.87
C LYS A 839 22.66 47.31 -18.19
N ILE A 840 21.75 46.49 -18.72
CA ILE A 840 21.58 45.10 -18.25
C ILE A 840 22.88 44.32 -18.46
N ASP A 841 23.50 44.43 -19.64
CA ASP A 841 24.75 43.73 -19.94
C ASP A 841 25.94 44.24 -19.12
N GLU A 842 26.04 45.55 -18.91
CA GLU A 842 27.08 46.16 -18.06
C GLU A 842 27.00 45.68 -16.61
N PHE A 843 25.79 45.53 -16.07
CA PHE A 843 25.58 45.01 -14.70
C PHE A 843 26.18 43.60 -14.52
N PHE A 844 26.09 42.73 -15.53
CA PHE A 844 26.68 41.37 -15.46
C PHE A 844 28.16 41.31 -15.83
N LYS A 845 28.73 42.38 -16.42
CA LYS A 845 30.16 42.49 -16.75
C LYS A 845 31.00 43.14 -15.63
N GLY A 846 30.42 43.40 -14.47
CA GLY A 846 31.08 44.03 -13.31
C GLY A 846 30.85 45.54 -13.18
N GLY A 847 30.03 46.14 -14.05
CA GLY A 847 29.60 47.54 -13.94
C GLY A 847 28.45 47.70 -12.95
N HIS A 848 28.70 47.47 -11.65
CA HIS A 848 27.67 47.58 -10.61
C HIS A 848 27.44 49.02 -10.11
N SER A 849 28.27 49.97 -10.55
CA SER A 849 28.14 51.41 -10.32
C SER A 849 27.61 52.08 -11.60
N PHE A 850 26.39 52.61 -11.56
CA PHE A 850 25.89 53.49 -12.61
C PHE A 850 26.37 54.92 -12.29
N PRO A 851 27.30 55.51 -13.07
CA PRO A 851 27.78 56.85 -12.82
C PRO A 851 26.64 57.87 -12.95
N ARG A 852 26.57 58.82 -11.99
CA ARG A 852 25.80 60.06 -12.16
C ARG A 852 26.53 60.89 -13.20
N TYR A 853 25.87 61.22 -14.31
CA TYR A 853 26.28 62.33 -15.15
C TYR A 853 25.56 63.60 -14.71
#